data_AF-A0A932X2H3-F1
#
_entry.id   AF-A0A932X2H3-F1
#
_cell.length_a   1.000
_cell.length_b   1.000
_cell.length_c   1.000
_cell.angle_alpha   90.00
_cell.angle_beta   90.00
_cell.angle_gamma   90.00
#
_symmetry.space_group_name_H-M   'P 1'
#
loop_
_entity.id
_entity.type
_entity.pdbx_description
1 polymer ?
#
loop_
_entity_poly.entity_id
_entity_poly.type
_entity_poly.pdbx_seq_one_letter_code
_entity_poly.pdbx_strand_id
1 'polypeptide(L)'
;MKRMTACAMIMCAGCFAGAAAGEGAAPPEATWPTEWMAFGSYTIERMGAYGEPMVADLLPGEALRAIPAELAIGDRRFEAQKLRPEEGRLDLARLLPPGRGMGGRTAYLMAPVTAAADTTLQIGAGAQWWMQWWVDGRPLFGTLGRCGNGSFPVTARDHVFRVTLTKGEHVLAVAVVGNNNGAFELAITPPRELAAHPLSFRAAMDAGNRHHSRPHWSVPMDFAGARSRFQEALEAAATDEERAEALLAMAEDGLRDVRALSAARAAIRGEFAAAAALTGARADQKARAALGIGETWLLENDCAQAREAFARAQRLSERPRWAPVVQLAVARSYLQERNNAAARRELTQLIARADLEPSLQFDARLHLEALEVSSRVRPDHPRLFFNADTWPGVEARVKADKEAFQRLEEEARALPEEFEVKDWGARHYFDGRYHADLMSAALVYRVTREPALLGKIRKMLRATVDHYVARADFNAHVETRVGCLAALDWVWNDLPAAERAGLAHDLLRHAYGRHIEDLLPGGRGADRDSFYYMPMMHWYVGLATLDPAMDPVDYLRALAELGRGYDNHVRASFSGRLEIMKDRCMVTRVEYAFMDLPTPCWTFLHCWRSAVGPIPEEWAYASGIAPSCVLRNALGFTDTVRGGSGFRNFGFAHAWKNTGGGGLLYDNLGQFIYFFSDSQPEEAAIAACLRQKMAAAGHAGTGHYVISPFVTDLSGAPAPRLPDGLPIARHYPANGLVLMSSGFDPERSTYALFCCGGGALSANLSPGGDHFDTGHFTLYKKGYLAVDSGTRAQFNPSRAYDSGRNYEWQSVAHNTVLIRMPGEVMVCQNKPIESNSGGQRALPVNATVPAFETERLFAYAATDATRVYHPDKCAQMVRQLIYLPPDHFVVFDRVVSKNAEYPKTWLLHTANEPVLTGKEFRSDQENGRIFCRTLYPLDAVLEKIGGPGKEFWADGRNWPIPVDSADMLRRMGMADASDVPEQMGRWRVEVTPGAARTEDCFLHLIQVSDQTAAKMVESRASDRGDQIELTFTAGARTYTITLNKTGAVGGHIRIEEGGKSVVERALTREVMPQSGIALMR
;
A
#
# COMPACT_ATOMS: atom_id res chain seq x y z
N MET A 1 5.18 -55.09 14.74
CA MET A 1 3.90 -55.82 14.76
C MET A 1 2.80 -54.93 14.18
N LYS A 2 2.31 -55.28 12.98
CA LYS A 2 0.89 -55.32 12.51
C LYS A 2 -0.04 -54.18 12.99
N ARG A 3 -0.70 -53.34 12.17
CA ARG A 3 -1.41 -53.42 10.87
C ARG A 3 -1.48 -51.95 10.33
N MET A 4 -1.65 -51.62 9.05
CA MET A 4 -2.73 -52.06 8.17
C MET A 4 -2.43 -51.56 6.73
N THR A 5 -2.55 -52.45 5.74
CA THR A 5 -2.47 -52.15 4.30
C THR A 5 -3.68 -52.83 3.62
N ALA A 6 -4.18 -52.18 2.56
CA ALA A 6 -4.82 -52.74 1.36
C ALA A 6 -6.34 -53.03 1.29
N CYS A 7 -6.93 -52.41 0.26
CA CYS A 7 -7.86 -52.91 -0.77
C CYS A 7 -9.29 -53.36 -0.41
N ALA A 8 -10.29 -52.78 -1.10
CA ALA A 8 -10.84 -53.39 -2.32
C ALA A 8 -11.84 -52.45 -3.06
N MET A 9 -11.50 -52.12 -4.31
CA MET A 9 -12.48 -51.88 -5.38
C MET A 9 -13.24 -53.18 -5.65
N ILE A 10 -14.55 -53.10 -5.89
CA ILE A 10 -15.26 -54.10 -6.68
C ILE A 10 -16.07 -53.33 -7.74
N MET A 11 -15.70 -53.57 -9.00
CA MET A 11 -16.51 -53.25 -10.17
C MET A 11 -17.78 -54.11 -10.18
N CYS A 12 -18.87 -53.55 -10.70
CA CYS A 12 -19.86 -54.35 -11.42
C CYS A 12 -20.30 -53.59 -12.67
N ALA A 13 -19.84 -54.09 -13.82
CA ALA A 13 -20.50 -53.94 -15.09
C ALA A 13 -21.64 -54.98 -15.17
N GLY A 14 -22.79 -54.63 -15.73
CA GLY A 14 -23.81 -55.61 -16.08
C GLY A 14 -25.21 -55.06 -16.36
N CYS A 15 -25.59 -55.17 -17.64
CA CYS A 15 -26.96 -55.31 -18.18
C CYS A 15 -27.79 -54.04 -18.49
N PHE A 16 -27.71 -53.66 -19.77
CA PHE A 16 -28.86 -53.14 -20.53
C PHE A 16 -29.94 -54.23 -20.66
N ALA A 17 -31.17 -53.92 -20.25
CA ALA A 17 -32.39 -54.51 -20.80
C ALA A 17 -33.54 -53.51 -20.59
N GLY A 18 -34.25 -53.18 -21.66
CA GLY A 18 -35.26 -52.13 -21.68
C GLY A 18 -36.60 -52.53 -21.06
N ALA A 19 -37.37 -51.51 -20.70
CA ALA A 19 -38.83 -51.49 -20.82
C ALA A 19 -39.31 -50.04 -20.75
N ALA A 20 -39.97 -49.59 -21.81
CA ALA A 20 -40.77 -48.37 -21.79
C ALA A 20 -42.12 -48.67 -21.11
N ALA A 21 -42.47 -47.91 -20.08
CA ALA A 21 -43.85 -47.64 -19.68
C ALA A 21 -43.82 -46.45 -18.70
N GLY A 22 -44.61 -45.42 -18.99
CA GLY A 22 -44.73 -44.24 -18.12
C GLY A 22 -45.54 -44.54 -16.87
N GLU A 23 -45.15 -43.93 -15.75
CA GLU A 23 -45.99 -43.71 -14.58
C GLU A 23 -45.34 -42.64 -13.68
N GLY A 24 -46.17 -41.90 -12.94
CA GLY A 24 -45.93 -40.56 -12.40
C GLY A 24 -44.65 -40.35 -11.58
N ALA A 25 -44.04 -39.16 -11.77
CA ALA A 25 -42.91 -38.70 -10.97
C ALA A 25 -43.24 -38.72 -9.47
N ALA A 26 -42.41 -39.41 -8.68
CA ALA A 26 -42.50 -39.39 -7.23
C ALA A 26 -42.45 -37.94 -6.69
N PRO A 27 -43.20 -37.62 -5.61
CA PRO A 27 -43.13 -36.30 -4.99
C PRO A 27 -41.69 -35.98 -4.56
N PRO A 28 -41.28 -34.70 -4.54
CA PRO A 28 -39.95 -34.32 -4.08
C PRO A 28 -39.67 -34.82 -2.67
N GLU A 29 -38.52 -35.45 -2.46
CA GLU A 29 -38.08 -35.95 -1.14
C GLU A 29 -37.99 -34.81 -0.09
N ALA A 30 -37.77 -33.57 -0.53
CA ALA A 30 -37.98 -32.36 0.28
C ALA A 30 -38.45 -31.16 -0.58
N THR A 31 -39.14 -30.21 0.06
CA THR A 31 -39.61 -28.96 -0.57
C THR A 31 -38.55 -27.87 -0.40
N TRP A 32 -38.05 -27.32 -1.51
CA TRP A 32 -37.08 -26.22 -1.48
C TRP A 32 -37.77 -24.86 -1.23
N PRO A 33 -37.19 -23.98 -0.40
CA PRO A 33 -37.78 -22.67 -0.13
C PRO A 33 -37.71 -21.75 -1.34
N THR A 34 -38.86 -21.21 -1.73
CA THR A 34 -39.00 -20.15 -2.74
C THR A 34 -38.97 -18.74 -2.13
N GLU A 35 -39.05 -18.65 -0.80
CA GLU A 35 -39.08 -17.40 -0.04
C GLU A 35 -38.18 -17.55 1.19
N TRP A 36 -37.38 -16.52 1.45
CA TRP A 36 -36.43 -16.45 2.55
C TRP A 36 -36.79 -15.28 3.45
N MET A 37 -36.79 -15.49 4.77
CA MET A 37 -36.92 -14.44 5.76
C MET A 37 -35.53 -13.88 6.03
N ALA A 38 -35.29 -12.66 5.58
CA ALA A 38 -34.05 -11.94 5.80
C ALA A 38 -34.15 -11.03 7.02
N PHE A 39 -33.10 -11.04 7.84
CA PHE A 39 -32.93 -10.23 9.02
C PHE A 39 -31.64 -9.43 8.88
N GLY A 40 -31.77 -8.11 8.74
CA GLY A 40 -30.64 -7.22 8.47
C GLY A 40 -30.98 -6.12 7.45
N SER A 41 -29.99 -5.48 6.84
CA SER A 41 -28.55 -5.69 7.08
C SER A 41 -28.02 -4.94 8.32
N TYR A 42 -26.99 -5.50 8.95
CA TYR A 42 -26.23 -4.88 10.04
C TYR A 42 -24.73 -5.00 9.76
N THR A 43 -23.88 -4.45 10.63
CA THR A 43 -22.44 -4.45 10.43
C THR A 43 -21.77 -5.17 11.58
N ILE A 44 -20.93 -6.15 11.27
CA ILE A 44 -19.98 -6.73 12.24
C ILE A 44 -18.76 -5.82 12.28
N GLU A 45 -18.50 -5.15 13.41
CA GLU A 45 -17.44 -4.14 13.51
C GLU A 45 -16.04 -4.74 13.72
N ARG A 46 -15.96 -5.87 14.41
CA ARG A 46 -14.70 -6.58 14.65
C ARG A 46 -14.44 -7.55 13.51
N MET A 47 -13.45 -7.23 12.69
CA MET A 47 -13.01 -8.08 11.59
C MET A 47 -11.59 -8.55 11.87
N GLY A 48 -11.30 -9.82 11.61
CA GLY A 48 -9.96 -10.37 11.55
C GLY A 48 -9.17 -9.83 10.34
N ALA A 49 -8.00 -10.41 10.11
CA ALA A 49 -7.21 -10.07 8.93
C ALA A 49 -8.06 -10.19 7.65
N TYR A 50 -7.88 -9.25 6.72
CA TYR A 50 -8.54 -9.25 5.40
C TYR A 50 -10.07 -9.10 5.40
N GLY A 51 -10.67 -8.65 6.51
CA GLY A 51 -12.11 -8.44 6.56
C GLY A 51 -12.90 -9.74 6.67
N GLU A 52 -12.34 -10.75 7.34
CA GLU A 52 -13.07 -11.94 7.80
C GLU A 52 -13.78 -11.63 9.13
N PRO A 53 -15.07 -11.95 9.30
CA PRO A 53 -15.72 -11.83 10.61
C PRO A 53 -15.27 -12.98 11.53
N MET A 54 -15.07 -12.72 12.82
CA MET A 54 -14.82 -13.83 13.75
C MET A 54 -16.09 -14.67 13.90
N VAL A 55 -15.96 -16.00 13.97
CA VAL A 55 -17.10 -16.91 14.18
C VAL A 55 -17.88 -16.53 15.46
N ALA A 56 -17.17 -16.03 16.49
CA ALA A 56 -17.76 -15.57 17.74
C ALA A 56 -18.65 -14.31 17.59
N ASP A 57 -18.52 -13.55 16.50
CA ASP A 57 -19.31 -12.35 16.23
C ASP A 57 -20.61 -12.67 15.43
N LEU A 58 -20.79 -13.93 15.02
CA LEU A 58 -22.03 -14.42 14.43
C LEU A 58 -22.99 -14.91 15.52
N LEU A 59 -24.29 -14.88 15.22
CA LEU A 59 -25.32 -15.40 16.12
C LEU A 59 -25.03 -16.87 16.44
N PRO A 60 -25.19 -17.28 17.72
CA PRO A 60 -25.10 -18.69 18.07
C PRO A 60 -26.19 -19.44 17.32
N GLY A 61 -25.86 -20.65 16.84
CA GLY A 61 -26.79 -21.43 16.03
C GLY A 61 -28.14 -21.71 16.72
N GLU A 62 -28.19 -21.74 18.05
CA GLU A 62 -29.45 -21.85 18.81
C GLU A 62 -30.48 -20.78 18.44
N ALA A 63 -30.05 -19.53 18.18
CA ALA A 63 -30.91 -18.44 17.75
C ALA A 63 -31.47 -18.62 16.33
N LEU A 64 -30.94 -19.58 15.56
CA LEU A 64 -31.26 -19.84 14.16
C LEU A 64 -32.08 -21.14 13.98
N ARG A 65 -32.61 -21.73 15.06
CA ARG A 65 -33.41 -22.97 15.05
C ARG A 65 -34.84 -22.81 14.56
N ALA A 66 -35.38 -21.61 14.68
CA ALA A 66 -36.74 -21.24 14.29
C ALA A 66 -36.69 -19.92 13.54
N ILE A 67 -37.72 -19.63 12.74
CA ILE A 67 -37.83 -18.39 11.97
C ILE A 67 -38.72 -17.42 12.76
N PRO A 68 -38.16 -16.43 13.46
CA PRO A 68 -38.96 -15.50 14.26
C PRO A 68 -39.58 -14.41 13.38
N ALA A 69 -40.59 -13.71 13.91
CA ALA A 69 -41.09 -12.47 13.31
C ALA A 69 -40.06 -11.33 13.40
N GLU A 70 -39.22 -11.36 14.44
CA GLU A 70 -38.18 -10.39 14.74
C GLU A 70 -36.94 -11.10 15.31
N LEU A 71 -35.75 -10.76 14.82
CA LEU A 71 -34.48 -11.34 15.27
C LEU A 71 -33.63 -10.29 15.98
N ALA A 72 -33.21 -10.59 17.21
CA ALA A 72 -32.28 -9.75 17.97
C ALA A 72 -30.83 -10.06 17.58
N ILE A 73 -30.05 -9.02 17.27
CA ILE A 73 -28.63 -9.10 16.93
C ILE A 73 -27.91 -7.99 17.70
N GLY A 74 -27.14 -8.36 18.72
CA GLY A 74 -26.62 -7.39 19.69
C GLY A 74 -27.77 -6.61 20.36
N ASP A 75 -27.63 -5.29 20.45
CA ASP A 75 -28.65 -4.40 21.04
C ASP A 75 -29.77 -4.00 20.06
N ARG A 76 -29.78 -4.56 18.84
CA ARG A 76 -30.73 -4.19 17.78
C ARG A 76 -31.66 -5.35 17.47
N ARG A 77 -32.87 -5.01 17.01
CA ARG A 77 -33.85 -5.97 16.55
C ARG A 77 -34.22 -5.70 15.09
N PHE A 78 -34.39 -6.77 14.33
CA PHE A 78 -34.67 -6.72 12.88
C PHE A 78 -35.95 -7.49 12.60
N GLU A 79 -36.93 -6.82 12.00
CA GLU A 79 -38.14 -7.47 11.51
C GLU A 79 -37.83 -8.33 10.28
N ALA A 80 -38.54 -9.45 10.14
CA ALA A 80 -38.40 -10.36 9.02
C ALA A 80 -38.82 -9.70 7.70
N GLN A 81 -37.90 -9.66 6.72
CA GLN A 81 -38.18 -9.22 5.36
C GLN A 81 -38.25 -10.42 4.41
N LYS A 82 -39.37 -10.57 3.71
CA LYS A 82 -39.56 -11.64 2.73
C LYS A 82 -38.79 -11.34 1.45
N LEU A 83 -37.79 -12.15 1.14
CA LEU A 83 -37.00 -12.07 -0.08
C LEU A 83 -37.23 -13.31 -0.96
N ARG A 84 -37.22 -13.11 -2.28
CA ARG A 84 -37.34 -14.18 -3.27
C ARG A 84 -36.13 -14.12 -4.20
N PRO A 85 -35.37 -15.21 -4.37
CA PRO A 85 -34.28 -15.24 -5.32
C PRO A 85 -34.79 -15.02 -6.75
N GLU A 86 -34.18 -14.10 -7.48
CA GLU A 86 -34.39 -13.89 -8.92
C GLU A 86 -33.27 -14.62 -9.65
N GLU A 87 -33.60 -15.58 -10.54
CA GLU A 87 -32.62 -16.43 -11.23
C GLU A 87 -31.60 -17.11 -10.28
N GLY A 88 -32.06 -17.49 -9.08
CA GLY A 88 -31.20 -18.11 -8.05
C GLY A 88 -30.23 -17.14 -7.38
N ARG A 89 -30.45 -15.82 -7.45
CA ARG A 89 -29.62 -14.80 -6.81
C ARG A 89 -30.45 -13.82 -5.99
N LEU A 90 -29.84 -13.33 -4.91
CA LEU A 90 -30.34 -12.27 -4.06
C LEU A 90 -29.31 -11.14 -4.04
N ASP A 91 -29.66 -10.02 -4.67
CA ASP A 91 -28.93 -8.77 -4.53
C ASP A 91 -29.32 -8.11 -3.19
N LEU A 92 -28.72 -8.60 -2.12
CA LEU A 92 -28.96 -8.10 -0.76
C LEU A 92 -28.54 -6.63 -0.62
N ALA A 93 -27.65 -6.14 -1.51
CA ALA A 93 -27.25 -4.75 -1.51
C ALA A 93 -28.43 -3.83 -1.82
N ARG A 94 -29.21 -4.20 -2.84
CA ARG A 94 -30.45 -3.54 -3.27
C ARG A 94 -31.64 -3.86 -2.39
N LEU A 95 -31.77 -5.11 -1.94
CA LEU A 95 -32.98 -5.62 -1.30
C LEU A 95 -33.10 -5.29 0.19
N LEU A 96 -31.98 -5.06 0.87
CA LEU A 96 -31.97 -4.72 2.30
C LEU A 96 -31.52 -3.27 2.50
N PRO A 97 -31.96 -2.59 3.57
CA PRO A 97 -31.44 -1.27 3.93
C PRO A 97 -29.93 -1.36 4.19
N PRO A 98 -29.16 -0.29 3.90
CA PRO A 98 -27.71 -0.28 4.12
C PRO A 98 -27.38 -0.51 5.60
N GLY A 99 -26.29 -1.26 5.84
CA GLY A 99 -25.76 -1.44 7.19
C GLY A 99 -25.31 -0.11 7.78
N ARG A 100 -25.28 0.00 9.12
CA ARG A 100 -24.70 1.15 9.81
C ARG A 100 -23.35 0.74 10.35
N GLY A 101 -22.30 1.48 9.98
CA GLY A 101 -20.94 1.12 10.34
C GLY A 101 -20.21 0.52 9.15
N MET A 102 -19.13 -0.19 9.44
CA MET A 102 -17.93 -0.11 8.62
C MET A 102 -17.26 -1.47 8.33
N GLY A 103 -17.51 -2.48 9.18
CA GLY A 103 -17.13 -3.87 8.88
C GLY A 103 -18.12 -4.58 7.97
N GLY A 104 -18.06 -5.92 7.94
CA GLY A 104 -18.79 -6.72 6.95
C GLY A 104 -20.30 -6.48 7.01
N ARG A 105 -20.90 -6.12 5.88
CA ARG A 105 -22.36 -5.97 5.78
C ARG A 105 -22.97 -7.35 5.90
N THR A 106 -23.70 -7.60 6.98
CA THR A 106 -24.18 -8.93 7.34
C THR A 106 -25.70 -8.99 7.31
N ALA A 107 -26.25 -10.09 6.79
CA ALA A 107 -27.65 -10.44 6.92
C ALA A 107 -27.79 -11.92 7.21
N TYR A 108 -28.78 -12.26 8.01
CA TYR A 108 -29.22 -13.64 8.19
C TYR A 108 -30.40 -13.90 7.27
N LEU A 109 -30.37 -14.99 6.53
CA LEU A 109 -31.52 -15.47 5.77
C LEU A 109 -31.92 -16.82 6.31
N MET A 110 -33.20 -17.00 6.60
CA MET A 110 -33.77 -18.25 7.10
C MET A 110 -34.93 -18.68 6.24
N ALA A 111 -35.05 -19.98 6.00
CA ALA A 111 -36.18 -20.52 5.26
C ALA A 111 -36.57 -21.92 5.75
N PRO A 112 -37.88 -22.24 5.76
CA PRO A 112 -38.35 -23.56 6.16
C PRO A 112 -38.08 -24.57 5.05
N VAL A 113 -37.75 -25.79 5.44
CA VAL A 113 -37.59 -26.94 4.56
C VAL A 113 -38.38 -28.10 5.13
N THR A 114 -39.28 -28.68 4.34
CA THR A 114 -40.05 -29.86 4.75
C THR A 114 -39.55 -31.08 3.99
N ALA A 115 -39.03 -32.07 4.72
CA ALA A 115 -38.60 -33.36 4.19
C ALA A 115 -39.71 -34.40 4.38
N ALA A 116 -40.16 -35.03 3.29
CA ALA A 116 -41.26 -36.00 3.30
C ALA A 116 -40.84 -37.37 3.84
N ALA A 117 -39.55 -37.67 3.79
CA ALA A 117 -38.86 -38.83 4.36
C ALA A 117 -37.43 -38.42 4.77
N ASP A 118 -36.71 -39.29 5.47
CA ASP A 118 -35.28 -39.10 5.71
C ASP A 118 -34.56 -39.01 4.35
N THR A 119 -33.88 -37.89 4.09
CA THR A 119 -33.27 -37.59 2.78
C THR A 119 -31.96 -36.81 2.95
N THR A 120 -31.18 -36.71 1.88
CA THR A 120 -29.98 -35.87 1.82
C THR A 120 -30.12 -34.88 0.68
N LEU A 121 -30.09 -33.58 1.00
CA LEU A 121 -30.18 -32.50 0.03
C LEU A 121 -28.79 -31.99 -0.36
N GLN A 122 -28.61 -31.66 -1.63
CA GLN A 122 -27.49 -30.86 -2.11
C GLN A 122 -27.88 -29.40 -2.18
N ILE A 123 -27.03 -28.53 -1.64
CA ILE A 123 -27.20 -27.08 -1.65
C ILE A 123 -26.05 -26.49 -2.47
N GLY A 124 -26.40 -25.71 -3.48
CA GLY A 124 -25.46 -24.85 -4.18
C GLY A 124 -25.57 -23.43 -3.64
N ALA A 125 -24.45 -22.86 -3.22
CA ALA A 125 -24.38 -21.51 -2.69
C ALA A 125 -23.10 -20.79 -3.12
N GLY A 126 -23.19 -19.46 -3.19
CA GLY A 126 -22.06 -18.55 -3.29
C GLY A 126 -22.42 -17.21 -2.65
N ALA A 127 -21.43 -16.51 -2.11
CA ALA A 127 -21.61 -15.18 -1.53
C ALA A 127 -20.58 -14.20 -2.08
N GLN A 128 -20.85 -12.89 -2.03
CA GLN A 128 -19.87 -11.90 -2.48
C GLN A 128 -18.54 -12.00 -1.73
N TRP A 129 -18.58 -12.25 -0.41
CA TRP A 129 -17.41 -12.43 0.45
C TRP A 129 -17.56 -13.70 1.30
N TRP A 130 -18.14 -13.62 2.50
CA TRP A 130 -18.21 -14.75 3.43
C TRP A 130 -19.64 -15.25 3.60
N MET A 131 -19.76 -16.54 3.90
CA MET A 131 -21.02 -17.13 4.33
C MET A 131 -20.81 -18.22 5.37
N GLN A 132 -21.79 -18.39 6.24
CA GLN A 132 -21.89 -19.51 7.16
C GLN A 132 -23.32 -20.02 7.16
N TRP A 133 -23.48 -21.33 7.04
CA TRP A 133 -24.74 -22.05 6.93
C TRP A 133 -25.01 -22.90 8.16
N TRP A 134 -26.29 -23.06 8.48
CA TRP A 134 -26.79 -23.93 9.55
C TRP A 134 -28.05 -24.66 9.09
N VAL A 135 -28.29 -25.82 9.72
CA VAL A 135 -29.56 -26.54 9.69
C VAL A 135 -30.00 -26.79 11.14
N ASP A 136 -31.20 -26.35 11.51
CA ASP A 136 -31.73 -26.44 12.89
C ASP A 136 -30.71 -25.96 13.93
N GLY A 137 -30.03 -24.85 13.62
CA GLY A 137 -29.01 -24.26 14.46
C GLY A 137 -27.70 -25.03 14.59
N ARG A 138 -27.51 -26.12 13.86
CA ARG A 138 -26.23 -26.85 13.79
C ARG A 138 -25.42 -26.33 12.59
N PRO A 139 -24.13 -25.98 12.76
CA PRO A 139 -23.29 -25.54 11.64
C PRO A 139 -23.25 -26.60 10.53
N LEU A 140 -23.47 -26.17 9.29
CA LEU A 140 -23.54 -27.04 8.12
C LEU A 140 -22.33 -26.84 7.19
N PHE A 141 -22.12 -25.61 6.74
CA PHE A 141 -21.05 -25.25 5.79
C PHE A 141 -20.63 -23.80 6.00
N GLY A 142 -19.36 -23.46 5.81
CA GLY A 142 -18.92 -22.07 5.92
C GLY A 142 -17.66 -21.79 5.13
N THR A 143 -17.53 -20.55 4.69
CA THR A 143 -16.32 -20.02 4.06
C THR A 143 -15.42 -19.27 5.03
N LEU A 144 -15.84 -19.14 6.30
CA LEU A 144 -15.02 -18.63 7.42
C LEU A 144 -13.83 -19.56 7.68
N GLY A 145 -12.70 -18.99 8.07
CA GLY A 145 -11.40 -19.64 8.24
C GLY A 145 -10.76 -20.08 6.92
N ARG A 146 -11.32 -19.64 5.79
CA ARG A 146 -10.84 -19.90 4.43
C ARG A 146 -10.58 -18.58 3.70
N CYS A 147 -10.72 -18.53 2.38
CA CYS A 147 -10.50 -17.34 1.56
C CYS A 147 -11.78 -16.62 1.14
N GLY A 148 -12.87 -16.78 1.90
CA GLY A 148 -14.21 -16.34 1.51
C GLY A 148 -14.76 -17.21 0.39
N ASN A 149 -15.60 -16.63 -0.46
CA ASN A 149 -16.24 -17.32 -1.57
C ASN A 149 -15.24 -17.80 -2.63
N GLY A 150 -14.11 -17.11 -2.77
CA GLY A 150 -12.99 -17.51 -3.63
C GLY A 150 -13.19 -17.26 -5.14
N SER A 151 -14.38 -16.86 -5.60
CA SER A 151 -14.66 -16.62 -7.02
C SER A 151 -15.61 -15.43 -7.25
N PHE A 152 -15.51 -14.80 -8.43
CA PHE A 152 -16.37 -13.71 -8.89
C PHE A 152 -16.56 -13.77 -10.43
N PRO A 153 -17.74 -13.44 -11.00
CA PRO A 153 -19.02 -13.17 -10.31
C PRO A 153 -19.55 -14.37 -9.51
N VAL A 154 -20.33 -14.09 -8.47
CA VAL A 154 -20.83 -15.10 -7.52
C VAL A 154 -21.87 -16.00 -8.18
N THR A 155 -21.77 -17.31 -7.99
CA THR A 155 -22.73 -18.28 -8.49
C THR A 155 -23.09 -19.33 -7.43
N ALA A 156 -24.28 -19.92 -7.53
CA ALA A 156 -24.68 -21.01 -6.64
C ALA A 156 -23.87 -22.30 -6.85
N ARG A 157 -22.98 -22.34 -7.86
CA ARG A 157 -22.08 -23.46 -8.07
C ARG A 157 -20.75 -23.27 -7.34
N ASP A 158 -20.46 -22.08 -6.82
CA ASP A 158 -19.17 -21.79 -6.18
C ASP A 158 -18.88 -22.79 -5.06
N HIS A 159 -19.89 -23.09 -4.22
CA HIS A 159 -19.83 -24.11 -3.17
C HIS A 159 -21.04 -25.05 -3.25
N VAL A 160 -20.79 -26.36 -3.35
CA VAL A 160 -21.83 -27.39 -3.31
C VAL A 160 -21.61 -28.31 -2.11
N PHE A 161 -22.57 -28.40 -1.20
CA PHE A 161 -22.49 -29.22 0.01
C PHE A 161 -23.78 -29.99 0.27
N ARG A 162 -23.72 -31.00 1.14
CA ARG A 162 -24.83 -31.90 1.45
C ARG A 162 -25.34 -31.72 2.86
N VAL A 163 -26.65 -31.83 3.06
CA VAL A 163 -27.30 -31.84 4.38
C VAL A 163 -28.25 -33.02 4.47
N THR A 164 -28.14 -33.83 5.52
CA THR A 164 -29.08 -34.92 5.80
C THR A 164 -30.20 -34.38 6.69
N LEU A 165 -31.44 -34.55 6.23
CA LEU A 165 -32.66 -34.15 6.92
C LEU A 165 -33.45 -35.40 7.30
N THR A 166 -33.99 -35.42 8.51
CA THR A 166 -34.98 -36.43 8.91
C THR A 166 -36.35 -36.07 8.35
N LYS A 167 -37.29 -36.99 8.31
CA LYS A 167 -38.69 -36.67 8.00
C LYS A 167 -39.22 -35.60 8.95
N GLY A 168 -39.69 -34.46 8.42
CA GLY A 168 -40.24 -33.37 9.23
C GLY A 168 -39.93 -31.97 8.70
N GLU A 169 -40.16 -30.98 9.56
CA GLU A 169 -39.84 -29.57 9.29
C GLU A 169 -38.46 -29.21 9.85
N HIS A 170 -37.72 -28.47 9.05
CA HIS A 170 -36.36 -28.01 9.34
C HIS A 170 -36.21 -26.54 8.99
N VAL A 171 -35.23 -25.87 9.60
CA VAL A 171 -34.85 -24.49 9.26
C VAL A 171 -33.45 -24.47 8.69
N LEU A 172 -33.33 -24.00 7.44
CA LEU A 172 -32.05 -23.62 6.86
C LEU A 172 -31.79 -22.14 7.18
N ALA A 173 -30.59 -21.85 7.67
CA ALA A 173 -30.14 -20.49 7.93
C ALA A 173 -28.78 -20.23 7.28
N VAL A 174 -28.57 -19.01 6.81
CA VAL A 174 -27.27 -18.54 6.32
C VAL A 174 -26.99 -17.12 6.79
N ALA A 175 -25.79 -16.90 7.30
CA ALA A 175 -25.22 -15.58 7.52
C ALA A 175 -24.40 -15.25 6.27
N VAL A 176 -24.74 -14.16 5.59
CA VAL A 176 -23.99 -13.66 4.45
C VAL A 176 -23.31 -12.39 4.87
N VAL A 177 -22.00 -12.30 4.64
CA VAL A 177 -21.18 -11.13 4.97
C VAL A 177 -20.57 -10.62 3.69
N GLY A 178 -20.95 -9.42 3.28
CA GLY A 178 -20.45 -8.73 2.10
C GLY A 178 -19.49 -7.59 2.43
N ASN A 179 -18.91 -7.01 1.38
CA ASN A 179 -18.14 -5.77 1.48
C ASN A 179 -19.09 -4.57 1.60
N ASN A 180 -18.67 -3.54 2.31
CA ASN A 180 -19.43 -2.30 2.48
C ASN A 180 -19.36 -1.37 1.25
N ASN A 181 -18.55 -1.68 0.23
CA ASN A 181 -18.31 -0.84 -0.96
C ASN A 181 -19.23 -1.15 -2.18
N GLY A 182 -20.36 -1.83 -1.98
CA GLY A 182 -21.44 -1.87 -2.98
C GLY A 182 -21.99 -3.27 -3.31
N ALA A 183 -21.14 -4.29 -3.42
CA ALA A 183 -21.59 -5.65 -3.71
C ALA A 183 -21.87 -6.43 -2.41
N PHE A 184 -23.12 -6.87 -2.25
CA PHE A 184 -23.58 -7.70 -1.15
C PHE A 184 -24.61 -8.68 -1.71
N GLU A 185 -24.14 -9.85 -2.12
CA GLU A 185 -24.92 -10.80 -2.90
C GLU A 185 -24.82 -12.21 -2.34
N LEU A 186 -25.89 -12.97 -2.58
CA LEU A 186 -26.01 -14.37 -2.25
C LEU A 186 -26.62 -15.10 -3.45
N ALA A 187 -25.88 -16.03 -4.04
CA ALA A 187 -26.38 -16.94 -5.04
C ALA A 187 -26.76 -18.26 -4.36
N ILE A 188 -28.00 -18.72 -4.55
CA ILE A 188 -28.53 -19.95 -4.00
C ILE A 188 -29.45 -20.59 -5.04
N THR A 189 -29.19 -21.85 -5.38
CA THR A 189 -30.00 -22.60 -6.37
C THR A 189 -30.65 -23.83 -5.72
N PRO A 190 -31.92 -24.15 -6.08
CA PRO A 190 -32.59 -25.35 -5.61
C PRO A 190 -31.90 -26.67 -6.04
N PRO A 191 -31.99 -27.73 -5.21
CA PRO A 191 -31.37 -29.04 -5.43
C PRO A 191 -31.71 -29.68 -6.78
N ARG A 192 -32.96 -29.55 -7.24
CA ARG A 192 -33.42 -30.13 -8.51
C ARG A 192 -32.86 -29.42 -9.73
N GLU A 193 -32.61 -28.11 -9.66
CA GLU A 193 -32.09 -27.37 -10.81
C GLU A 193 -30.61 -27.62 -11.04
N LEU A 194 -29.81 -27.78 -9.98
CA LEU A 194 -28.39 -28.13 -10.11
C LEU A 194 -28.19 -29.51 -10.77
N ALA A 195 -29.04 -30.47 -10.44
CA ALA A 195 -29.03 -31.82 -10.99
C ALA A 195 -29.69 -31.91 -12.38
N ALA A 196 -30.75 -31.14 -12.63
CA ALA A 196 -31.46 -31.13 -13.91
C ALA A 196 -30.76 -30.30 -15.00
N HIS A 197 -29.87 -29.38 -14.62
CA HIS A 197 -29.12 -28.52 -15.55
C HIS A 197 -27.60 -28.63 -15.29
N PRO A 198 -26.96 -29.77 -15.62
CA PRO A 198 -25.51 -29.87 -15.57
C PRO A 198 -24.87 -28.76 -16.41
N LEU A 199 -23.67 -28.31 -16.02
CA LEU A 199 -22.96 -27.33 -16.82
C LEU A 199 -22.68 -27.90 -18.21
N SER A 200 -22.87 -27.08 -19.24
CA SER A 200 -22.27 -27.37 -20.53
C SER A 200 -20.76 -27.39 -20.38
N PHE A 201 -20.06 -28.09 -21.28
CA PHE A 201 -18.61 -28.10 -21.36
C PHE A 201 -18.02 -26.68 -21.21
N ARG A 202 -18.53 -25.70 -21.99
CA ARG A 202 -18.04 -24.32 -21.95
C ARG A 202 -18.25 -23.65 -20.59
N ALA A 203 -19.42 -23.84 -19.99
CA ALA A 203 -19.74 -23.23 -18.71
C ALA A 203 -18.89 -23.82 -17.56
N ALA A 204 -18.56 -25.12 -17.62
CA ALA A 204 -17.64 -25.77 -16.68
C ALA A 204 -16.20 -25.29 -16.86
N MET A 205 -15.72 -25.16 -18.11
CA MET A 205 -14.40 -24.56 -18.40
C MET A 205 -14.31 -23.12 -17.90
N ASP A 206 -15.32 -22.30 -18.15
CA ASP A 206 -15.36 -20.92 -17.66
C ASP A 206 -15.42 -20.87 -16.12
N ALA A 207 -16.11 -21.80 -15.48
CA ALA A 207 -16.12 -21.92 -14.03
C ALA A 207 -14.74 -22.25 -13.46
N GLY A 208 -14.01 -23.20 -14.05
CA GLY A 208 -12.64 -23.51 -13.64
C GLY A 208 -11.69 -22.32 -13.81
N ASN A 209 -11.76 -21.62 -14.94
CA ASN A 209 -10.95 -20.43 -15.20
C ASN A 209 -11.25 -19.27 -14.22
N ARG A 210 -12.48 -19.15 -13.70
CA ARG A 210 -12.81 -18.15 -12.68
C ARG A 210 -12.07 -18.37 -11.36
N HIS A 211 -11.73 -19.61 -11.00
CA HIS A 211 -10.92 -19.89 -9.81
C HIS A 211 -9.44 -19.45 -9.96
N HIS A 212 -8.99 -19.17 -11.19
CA HIS A 212 -7.70 -18.50 -11.45
C HIS A 212 -7.83 -16.97 -11.45
N SER A 213 -9.00 -16.40 -11.17
CA SER A 213 -9.23 -14.96 -11.03
C SER A 213 -9.66 -14.64 -9.60
N ARG A 214 -9.01 -13.66 -8.96
CA ARG A 214 -9.27 -13.35 -7.54
C ARG A 214 -10.25 -12.19 -7.38
N PRO A 215 -11.13 -12.23 -6.37
CA PRO A 215 -11.88 -11.04 -5.95
C PRO A 215 -10.98 -9.98 -5.30
N HIS A 216 -9.84 -10.38 -4.72
CA HIS A 216 -8.84 -9.49 -4.12
C HIS A 216 -7.44 -10.12 -4.16
N TRP A 217 -6.40 -9.29 -4.33
CA TRP A 217 -5.00 -9.73 -4.50
C TRP A 217 -4.39 -10.46 -3.28
N SER A 218 -5.00 -10.31 -2.10
CA SER A 218 -4.61 -10.97 -0.85
C SER A 218 -5.24 -12.35 -0.62
N VAL A 219 -6.01 -12.87 -1.58
CA VAL A 219 -6.62 -14.21 -1.52
C VAL A 219 -5.78 -15.20 -2.33
N PRO A 220 -5.41 -16.38 -1.78
CA PRO A 220 -4.77 -17.46 -2.55
C PRO A 220 -5.65 -17.96 -3.72
N MET A 221 -5.04 -18.48 -4.80
CA MET A 221 -5.82 -19.18 -5.84
C MET A 221 -6.41 -20.50 -5.30
N ASP A 222 -7.60 -20.85 -5.77
CA ASP A 222 -8.28 -22.11 -5.44
C ASP A 222 -8.11 -23.16 -6.55
N PHE A 223 -6.92 -23.75 -6.62
CA PHE A 223 -6.59 -24.79 -7.60
C PHE A 223 -7.49 -26.04 -7.46
N ALA A 224 -7.84 -26.41 -6.22
CA ALA A 224 -8.73 -27.57 -5.99
C ALA A 224 -10.13 -27.33 -6.56
N GLY A 225 -10.69 -26.13 -6.35
CA GLY A 225 -11.95 -25.72 -6.97
C GLY A 225 -11.86 -25.69 -8.50
N ALA A 226 -10.79 -25.11 -9.06
CA ALA A 226 -10.55 -25.09 -10.50
C ALA A 226 -10.52 -26.51 -11.09
N ARG A 227 -9.75 -27.41 -10.49
CA ARG A 227 -9.63 -28.81 -10.91
C ARG A 227 -10.95 -29.55 -10.86
N SER A 228 -11.76 -29.34 -9.82
CA SER A 228 -13.12 -29.92 -9.75
C SER A 228 -13.99 -29.48 -10.92
N ARG A 229 -13.91 -28.21 -11.33
CA ARG A 229 -14.69 -27.68 -12.45
C ARG A 229 -14.19 -28.18 -13.80
N PHE A 230 -12.88 -28.33 -13.98
CA PHE A 230 -12.34 -28.93 -15.20
C PHE A 230 -12.67 -30.43 -15.31
N GLN A 231 -12.78 -31.14 -14.18
CA GLN A 231 -13.28 -32.52 -14.16
C GLN A 231 -14.75 -32.59 -14.60
N GLU A 232 -15.62 -31.69 -14.11
CA GLU A 232 -17.00 -31.57 -14.61
C GLU A 232 -17.03 -31.27 -16.12
N ALA A 233 -16.11 -30.43 -16.62
CA ALA A 233 -16.00 -30.15 -18.06
C ALA A 233 -15.61 -31.41 -18.85
N LEU A 234 -14.68 -32.23 -18.34
CA LEU A 234 -14.29 -33.48 -18.97
C LEU A 234 -15.46 -34.46 -19.07
N GLU A 235 -16.29 -34.54 -18.03
CA GLU A 235 -17.50 -35.36 -18.01
C GLU A 235 -18.58 -34.87 -18.98
N ALA A 236 -18.67 -33.55 -19.17
CA ALA A 236 -19.60 -32.91 -20.10
C ALA A 236 -19.12 -32.87 -21.56
N ALA A 237 -17.86 -33.23 -21.84
CA ALA A 237 -17.27 -33.13 -23.17
C ALA A 237 -17.85 -34.14 -24.16
N ALA A 238 -18.41 -33.64 -25.27
CA ALA A 238 -19.06 -34.44 -26.30
C ALA A 238 -18.12 -34.84 -27.43
N THR A 239 -17.00 -34.12 -27.60
CA THR A 239 -16.02 -34.35 -28.67
C THR A 239 -14.61 -34.64 -28.12
N ASP A 240 -13.77 -35.26 -28.94
CA ASP A 240 -12.33 -35.43 -28.64
C ASP A 240 -11.64 -34.08 -28.43
N GLU A 241 -12.05 -33.02 -29.14
CA GLU A 241 -11.49 -31.67 -29.00
C GLU A 241 -11.82 -31.07 -27.62
N GLU A 242 -13.06 -31.21 -27.15
CA GLU A 242 -13.48 -30.76 -25.82
C GLU A 242 -12.83 -31.58 -24.71
N ARG A 243 -12.73 -32.90 -24.89
CA ARG A 243 -12.04 -33.79 -23.93
C ARG A 243 -10.57 -33.42 -23.80
N ALA A 244 -9.90 -33.16 -24.92
CA ALA A 244 -8.52 -32.71 -24.93
C ALA A 244 -8.36 -31.39 -24.19
N GLU A 245 -9.26 -30.42 -24.41
CA GLU A 245 -9.21 -29.12 -23.74
C GLU A 245 -9.40 -29.23 -22.21
N ALA A 246 -10.34 -30.05 -21.74
CA ALA A 246 -10.53 -30.26 -20.30
C ALA A 246 -9.33 -30.96 -19.66
N LEU A 247 -8.79 -32.02 -20.30
CA LEU A 247 -7.59 -32.72 -19.82
C LEU A 247 -6.37 -31.78 -19.76
N LEU A 248 -6.20 -30.92 -20.77
CA LEU A 248 -5.15 -29.89 -20.77
C LEU A 248 -5.33 -28.91 -19.62
N ALA A 249 -6.55 -28.41 -19.38
CA ALA A 249 -6.82 -27.49 -18.29
C ALA A 249 -6.56 -28.13 -16.90
N MET A 250 -6.97 -29.39 -16.69
CA MET A 250 -6.68 -30.13 -15.47
C MET A 250 -5.18 -30.31 -15.23
N ALA A 251 -4.44 -30.67 -16.29
CA ALA A 251 -3.01 -30.90 -16.22
C ALA A 251 -2.22 -29.60 -16.00
N GLU A 252 -2.59 -28.52 -16.71
CA GLU A 252 -2.03 -27.18 -16.53
C GLU A 252 -2.32 -26.61 -15.13
N ASP A 253 -3.52 -26.84 -14.58
CA ASP A 253 -3.87 -26.48 -13.20
C ASP A 253 -2.98 -27.23 -12.19
N GLY A 254 -2.79 -28.54 -12.39
CA GLY A 254 -1.89 -29.35 -11.57
C GLY A 254 -0.43 -28.88 -11.63
N LEU A 255 0.06 -28.42 -12.78
CA LEU A 255 1.39 -27.82 -12.92
C LEU A 255 1.52 -26.50 -12.15
N ARG A 256 0.45 -25.70 -12.08
CA ARG A 256 0.41 -24.40 -11.41
C ARG A 256 0.30 -24.53 -9.88
N ASP A 257 -0.32 -25.58 -9.37
CA ASP A 257 -0.36 -25.85 -7.92
C ASP A 257 0.97 -26.44 -7.41
N VAL A 258 1.98 -25.57 -7.29
CA VAL A 258 3.34 -25.93 -6.84
C VAL A 258 3.33 -26.67 -5.49
N ARG A 259 2.27 -26.52 -4.67
CA ARG A 259 2.17 -27.19 -3.36
C ARG A 259 1.86 -28.68 -3.49
N ALA A 260 0.95 -29.05 -4.37
CA ALA A 260 0.53 -30.42 -4.62
C ALA A 260 1.41 -31.13 -5.67
N LEU A 261 2.22 -30.36 -6.38
CA LEU A 261 2.99 -30.78 -7.55
C LEU A 261 3.87 -32.01 -7.30
N SER A 262 4.60 -32.07 -6.19
CA SER A 262 5.58 -33.14 -5.93
C SER A 262 4.97 -34.55 -5.88
N ALA A 263 3.70 -34.65 -5.45
CA ALA A 263 2.96 -35.91 -5.32
C ALA A 263 2.20 -36.34 -6.60
N ALA A 264 2.03 -35.43 -7.58
CA ALA A 264 1.13 -35.62 -8.71
C ALA A 264 1.78 -35.64 -10.10
N ARG A 265 3.12 -35.45 -10.22
CA ARG A 265 3.85 -35.32 -11.50
C ARG A 265 3.49 -36.38 -12.56
N ALA A 266 3.50 -37.66 -12.18
CA ALA A 266 3.19 -38.74 -13.10
C ALA A 266 1.71 -38.74 -13.55
N ALA A 267 0.79 -38.36 -12.66
CA ALA A 267 -0.63 -38.24 -12.98
C ALA A 267 -0.88 -37.07 -13.94
N ILE A 268 -0.26 -35.91 -13.68
CA ILE A 268 -0.32 -34.72 -14.55
C ILE A 268 0.24 -35.05 -15.95
N ARG A 269 1.38 -35.74 -16.02
CA ARG A 269 1.93 -36.21 -17.30
C ARG A 269 1.00 -37.18 -18.01
N GLY A 270 0.32 -38.06 -17.25
CA GLY A 270 -0.71 -38.96 -17.76
C GLY A 270 -1.89 -38.21 -18.39
N GLU A 271 -2.35 -37.11 -17.77
CA GLU A 271 -3.42 -36.25 -18.29
C GLU A 271 -3.02 -35.58 -19.61
N PHE A 272 -1.80 -35.04 -19.70
CA PHE A 272 -1.26 -34.52 -20.97
C PHE A 272 -1.13 -35.61 -22.05
N ALA A 273 -0.62 -36.79 -21.68
CA ALA A 273 -0.49 -37.90 -22.60
C ALA A 273 -1.86 -38.38 -23.12
N ALA A 274 -2.88 -38.42 -22.25
CA ALA A 274 -4.25 -38.74 -22.63
C ALA A 274 -4.82 -37.71 -23.61
N ALA A 275 -4.62 -36.41 -23.37
CA ALA A 275 -5.03 -35.36 -24.30
C ALA A 275 -4.34 -35.50 -25.67
N ALA A 276 -3.03 -35.80 -25.69
CA ALA A 276 -2.26 -35.98 -26.92
C ALA A 276 -2.67 -37.22 -27.74
N ALA A 277 -3.19 -38.27 -27.08
CA ALA A 277 -3.60 -39.52 -27.71
C ALA A 277 -4.97 -39.43 -28.40
N LEU A 278 -5.78 -38.41 -28.10
CA LEU A 278 -7.09 -38.23 -28.72
C LEU A 278 -6.94 -37.94 -30.22
N THR A 279 -7.61 -38.76 -31.02
CA THR A 279 -7.53 -38.69 -32.49
C THR A 279 -8.05 -37.35 -33.01
N GLY A 280 -9.18 -36.87 -32.46
CA GLY A 280 -9.81 -35.62 -32.86
C GLY A 280 -9.25 -34.35 -32.19
N ALA A 281 -8.22 -34.45 -31.34
CA ALA A 281 -7.60 -33.26 -30.75
C ALA A 281 -6.83 -32.45 -31.81
N ARG A 282 -6.97 -31.12 -31.77
CA ARG A 282 -6.32 -30.19 -32.70
C ARG A 282 -4.80 -30.21 -32.57
N ALA A 283 -4.12 -29.75 -33.61
CA ALA A 283 -2.66 -29.62 -33.63
C ALA A 283 -2.12 -28.73 -32.49
N ASP A 284 -2.79 -27.62 -32.18
CA ASP A 284 -2.41 -26.74 -31.06
C ASP A 284 -2.64 -27.38 -29.69
N GLN A 285 -3.68 -28.20 -29.53
CA GLN A 285 -3.90 -28.97 -28.29
C GLN A 285 -2.84 -30.06 -28.09
N LYS A 286 -2.45 -30.75 -29.18
CA LYS A 286 -1.34 -31.72 -29.14
C LYS A 286 0.01 -31.04 -28.87
N ALA A 287 0.21 -29.82 -29.37
CA ALA A 287 1.38 -29.00 -29.04
C ALA A 287 1.39 -28.58 -27.56
N ARG A 288 0.25 -28.12 -27.01
CA ARG A 288 0.07 -27.85 -25.56
C ARG A 288 0.42 -29.06 -24.71
N ALA A 289 -0.11 -30.23 -25.07
CA ALA A 289 0.16 -31.47 -24.36
C ALA A 289 1.64 -31.84 -24.39
N ALA A 290 2.30 -31.73 -25.55
CA ALA A 290 3.74 -32.00 -25.66
C ALA A 290 4.59 -31.02 -24.84
N LEU A 291 4.21 -29.72 -24.78
CA LEU A 291 4.86 -28.75 -23.92
C LEU A 291 4.72 -29.14 -22.43
N GLY A 292 3.49 -29.43 -21.98
CA GLY A 292 3.22 -29.84 -20.60
C GLY A 292 3.93 -31.14 -20.20
N ILE A 293 4.01 -32.12 -21.11
CA ILE A 293 4.84 -33.33 -20.89
C ILE A 293 6.30 -32.94 -20.67
N GLY A 294 6.84 -32.03 -21.48
CA GLY A 294 8.21 -31.55 -21.29
C GLY A 294 8.42 -30.85 -19.95
N GLU A 295 7.47 -30.03 -19.51
CA GLU A 295 7.50 -29.38 -18.18
C GLU A 295 7.46 -30.41 -17.05
N THR A 296 6.68 -31.49 -17.17
CA THR A 296 6.68 -32.58 -16.17
C THR A 296 8.01 -33.33 -16.13
N TRP A 297 8.71 -33.51 -17.26
CA TRP A 297 10.05 -34.10 -17.29
C TRP A 297 11.10 -33.20 -16.64
N LEU A 298 10.99 -31.87 -16.79
CA LEU A 298 11.84 -30.94 -16.05
C LEU A 298 11.66 -31.09 -14.53
N LEU A 299 10.43 -31.28 -14.06
CA LEU A 299 10.16 -31.51 -12.63
C LEU A 299 10.73 -32.84 -12.09
N GLU A 300 11.08 -33.77 -12.98
CA GLU A 300 11.77 -35.04 -12.66
C GLU A 300 13.26 -34.99 -12.98
N ASN A 301 13.77 -33.80 -13.36
CA ASN A 301 15.15 -33.57 -13.75
C ASN A 301 15.63 -34.39 -14.95
N ASP A 302 14.73 -34.69 -15.90
CA ASP A 302 15.08 -35.29 -17.19
C ASP A 302 15.01 -34.24 -18.31
N CYS A 303 16.05 -33.41 -18.38
CA CYS A 303 16.14 -32.33 -19.37
C CYS A 303 16.23 -32.82 -20.82
N ALA A 304 16.69 -34.07 -21.05
CA ALA A 304 16.77 -34.66 -22.37
C ALA A 304 15.36 -34.99 -22.89
N GLN A 305 14.56 -35.72 -22.10
CA GLN A 305 13.16 -36.01 -22.43
C GLN A 305 12.32 -34.74 -22.52
N ALA A 306 12.59 -33.76 -21.65
CA ALA A 306 11.93 -32.46 -21.70
C ALA A 306 12.14 -31.77 -23.06
N ARG A 307 13.39 -31.67 -23.53
CA ARG A 307 13.72 -31.04 -24.82
C ARG A 307 13.16 -31.81 -26.01
N GLU A 308 13.10 -33.13 -25.96
CA GLU A 308 12.45 -33.93 -27.01
C GLU A 308 10.96 -33.60 -27.12
N ALA A 309 10.27 -33.51 -25.97
CA ALA A 309 8.87 -33.11 -25.90
C ALA A 309 8.65 -31.66 -26.36
N PHE A 310 9.54 -30.72 -26.00
CA PHE A 310 9.52 -29.33 -26.48
C PHE A 310 9.71 -29.25 -28.01
N ALA A 311 10.65 -30.02 -28.57
CA ALA A 311 10.84 -30.09 -30.01
C ALA A 311 9.61 -30.67 -30.72
N ARG A 312 8.92 -31.64 -30.09
CA ARG A 312 7.64 -32.15 -30.59
C ARG A 312 6.54 -31.09 -30.53
N ALA A 313 6.44 -30.33 -29.44
CA ALA A 313 5.49 -29.22 -29.32
C ALA A 313 5.70 -28.19 -30.44
N GLN A 314 6.95 -27.83 -30.73
CA GLN A 314 7.30 -26.91 -31.81
C GLN A 314 6.88 -27.43 -33.19
N ARG A 315 7.09 -28.73 -33.49
CA ARG A 315 6.70 -29.34 -34.77
C ARG A 315 5.19 -29.42 -34.96
N LEU A 316 4.44 -29.59 -33.87
CA LEU A 316 2.98 -29.72 -33.90
C LEU A 316 2.26 -28.37 -33.92
N SER A 317 2.91 -27.29 -33.52
CA SER A 317 2.28 -25.97 -33.51
C SER A 317 2.35 -25.29 -34.88
N GLU A 318 1.19 -25.06 -35.49
CA GLU A 318 1.05 -24.24 -36.70
C GLU A 318 1.02 -22.73 -36.39
N ARG A 319 1.01 -22.35 -35.10
CA ARG A 319 0.88 -20.96 -34.65
C ARG A 319 2.24 -20.32 -34.36
N PRO A 320 2.61 -19.20 -35.02
CA PRO A 320 3.88 -18.49 -34.76
C PRO A 320 4.08 -18.07 -33.29
N ARG A 321 3.00 -17.73 -32.59
CA ARG A 321 3.01 -17.30 -31.18
C ARG A 321 3.47 -18.36 -30.16
N TRP A 322 3.61 -19.63 -30.57
CA TRP A 322 4.06 -20.72 -29.71
C TRP A 322 5.57 -20.84 -29.60
N ALA A 323 6.31 -20.41 -30.63
CA ALA A 323 7.76 -20.53 -30.66
C ALA A 323 8.44 -19.83 -29.45
N PRO A 324 8.00 -18.62 -29.03
CA PRO A 324 8.51 -17.98 -27.82
C PRO A 324 8.35 -18.81 -26.53
N VAL A 325 7.20 -19.47 -26.37
CA VAL A 325 6.89 -20.28 -25.16
C VAL A 325 7.81 -21.51 -25.10
N VAL A 326 7.95 -22.21 -26.23
CA VAL A 326 8.85 -23.38 -26.32
C VAL A 326 10.30 -22.96 -26.09
N GLN A 327 10.73 -21.83 -26.65
CA GLN A 327 12.09 -21.32 -26.47
C GLN A 327 12.40 -21.00 -24.99
N LEU A 328 11.46 -20.39 -24.27
CA LEU A 328 11.60 -20.18 -22.82
C LEU A 328 11.72 -21.50 -22.05
N ALA A 329 10.93 -22.50 -22.40
CA ALA A 329 10.99 -23.83 -21.78
C ALA A 329 12.34 -24.54 -22.05
N VAL A 330 12.87 -24.42 -23.27
CA VAL A 330 14.21 -24.91 -23.62
C VAL A 330 15.29 -24.18 -22.82
N ALA A 331 15.20 -22.85 -22.69
CA ALA A 331 16.13 -22.07 -21.88
C ALA A 331 16.14 -22.54 -20.42
N ARG A 332 14.96 -22.78 -19.82
CA ARG A 332 14.82 -23.35 -18.47
C ARG A 332 15.47 -24.73 -18.33
N SER A 333 15.36 -25.59 -19.34
CA SER A 333 16.07 -26.89 -19.33
C SER A 333 17.58 -26.74 -19.24
N TYR A 334 18.15 -25.73 -19.93
CA TYR A 334 19.58 -25.44 -19.87
C TYR A 334 19.99 -24.82 -18.53
N LEU A 335 19.17 -23.94 -17.96
CA LEU A 335 19.40 -23.40 -16.61
C LEU A 335 19.44 -24.51 -15.56
N GLN A 336 18.51 -25.46 -15.65
CA GLN A 336 18.44 -26.60 -14.75
C GLN A 336 19.69 -27.51 -14.85
N GLU A 337 20.22 -27.70 -16.07
CA GLU A 337 21.52 -28.37 -16.30
C GLU A 337 22.74 -27.49 -15.98
N ARG A 338 22.53 -26.23 -15.55
CA ARG A 338 23.59 -25.24 -15.28
C ARG A 338 24.41 -24.88 -16.52
N ASN A 339 23.84 -25.09 -17.70
CA ASN A 339 24.42 -24.66 -18.97
C ASN A 339 24.06 -23.20 -19.25
N ASN A 340 24.68 -22.31 -18.47
CA ASN A 340 24.39 -20.87 -18.48
C ASN A 340 24.64 -20.22 -19.85
N ALA A 341 25.62 -20.72 -20.61
CA ALA A 341 25.92 -20.20 -21.95
C ALA A 341 24.79 -20.51 -22.95
N ALA A 342 24.26 -21.73 -22.94
CA ALA A 342 23.13 -22.10 -23.78
C ALA A 342 21.86 -21.37 -23.36
N ALA A 343 21.56 -21.33 -22.05
CA ALA A 343 20.42 -20.59 -21.51
C ALA A 343 20.46 -19.10 -21.90
N ARG A 344 21.60 -18.43 -21.71
CA ARG A 344 21.77 -17.01 -22.07
C ARG A 344 21.50 -16.77 -23.55
N ARG A 345 22.02 -17.63 -24.43
CA ARG A 345 21.78 -17.52 -25.88
C ARG A 345 20.28 -17.59 -26.19
N GLU A 346 19.57 -18.58 -25.65
CA GLU A 346 18.12 -18.73 -25.89
C GLU A 346 17.32 -17.53 -25.35
N LEU A 347 17.63 -17.06 -24.13
CA LEU A 347 16.93 -15.93 -23.50
C LEU A 347 17.18 -14.61 -24.24
N THR A 348 18.42 -14.34 -24.66
CA THR A 348 18.74 -13.13 -25.43
C THR A 348 18.05 -13.12 -26.79
N GLN A 349 18.02 -14.27 -27.48
CA GLN A 349 17.29 -14.39 -28.75
C GLN A 349 15.78 -14.19 -28.55
N LEU A 350 15.22 -14.73 -27.47
CA LEU A 350 13.81 -14.59 -27.14
C LEU A 350 13.43 -13.12 -26.87
N ILE A 351 14.20 -12.41 -26.05
CA ILE A 351 13.94 -11.00 -25.68
C ILE A 351 14.10 -10.05 -26.88
N ALA A 352 14.95 -10.37 -27.85
CA ALA A 352 15.15 -9.56 -29.05
C ALA A 352 13.95 -9.56 -30.02
N ARG A 353 12.93 -10.39 -29.77
CA ARG A 353 11.73 -10.46 -30.61
C ARG A 353 10.81 -9.25 -30.37
N ALA A 354 10.37 -8.62 -31.46
CA ALA A 354 9.45 -7.49 -31.40
C ALA A 354 7.99 -7.89 -31.06
N ASP A 355 7.64 -9.17 -31.21
CA ASP A 355 6.29 -9.72 -31.06
C ASP A 355 6.07 -10.47 -29.72
N LEU A 356 6.93 -10.25 -28.72
CA LEU A 356 6.91 -11.00 -27.47
C LEU A 356 5.81 -10.49 -26.52
N GLU A 357 4.96 -11.41 -26.05
CA GLU A 357 3.95 -11.12 -25.02
C GLU A 357 4.60 -10.60 -23.72
N PRO A 358 4.03 -9.58 -23.03
CA PRO A 358 4.65 -8.97 -21.86
C PRO A 358 5.01 -9.93 -20.73
N SER A 359 4.18 -10.96 -20.49
CA SER A 359 4.42 -11.98 -19.46
C SER A 359 5.61 -12.87 -19.80
N LEU A 360 5.77 -13.27 -21.06
CA LEU A 360 6.93 -14.04 -21.53
C LEU A 360 8.19 -13.19 -21.54
N GLN A 361 8.07 -11.90 -21.88
CA GLN A 361 9.18 -10.96 -21.81
C GLN A 361 9.66 -10.79 -20.36
N PHE A 362 8.75 -10.67 -19.41
CA PHE A 362 9.07 -10.59 -17.98
C PHE A 362 9.81 -11.86 -17.50
N ASP A 363 9.29 -13.03 -17.83
CA ASP A 363 9.86 -14.32 -17.41
C ASP A 363 11.23 -14.59 -18.09
N ALA A 364 11.38 -14.31 -19.38
CA ALA A 364 12.67 -14.42 -20.05
C ALA A 364 13.70 -13.45 -19.44
N ARG A 365 13.27 -12.22 -19.14
CA ARG A 365 14.13 -11.19 -18.55
C ARG A 365 14.61 -11.57 -17.17
N LEU A 366 13.72 -12.03 -16.28
CA LEU A 366 14.13 -12.39 -14.91
C LEU A 366 15.17 -13.51 -14.91
N HIS A 367 15.08 -14.50 -15.81
CA HIS A 367 16.09 -15.56 -15.90
C HIS A 367 17.42 -15.04 -16.43
N LEU A 368 17.39 -14.10 -17.38
CA LEU A 368 18.60 -13.48 -17.91
C LEU A 368 19.30 -12.64 -16.83
N GLU A 369 18.53 -11.85 -16.08
CA GLU A 369 19.02 -11.04 -14.95
C GLU A 369 19.55 -11.92 -13.82
N ALA A 370 18.88 -13.05 -13.54
CA ALA A 370 19.36 -14.05 -12.59
C ALA A 370 20.76 -14.56 -12.96
N LEU A 371 21.00 -14.91 -14.23
CA LEU A 371 22.33 -15.36 -14.71
C LEU A 371 23.41 -14.29 -14.59
N GLU A 372 23.04 -13.01 -14.74
CA GLU A 372 23.97 -11.89 -14.59
C GLU A 372 24.33 -11.67 -13.13
N VAL A 373 23.33 -11.55 -12.26
CA VAL A 373 23.57 -11.29 -10.84
C VAL A 373 24.17 -12.50 -10.12
N SER A 374 23.73 -13.72 -10.41
CA SER A 374 24.21 -14.95 -9.75
C SER A 374 25.71 -15.17 -9.94
N SER A 375 26.27 -14.72 -11.06
CA SER A 375 27.72 -14.79 -11.35
C SER A 375 28.58 -13.94 -10.40
N ARG A 376 27.96 -12.97 -9.74
CA ARG A 376 28.59 -12.04 -8.79
C ARG A 376 28.24 -12.37 -7.35
N VAL A 377 27.24 -13.21 -7.11
CA VAL A 377 26.85 -13.64 -5.75
C VAL A 377 27.95 -14.53 -5.19
N ARG A 378 28.43 -14.22 -3.98
CA ARG A 378 29.42 -15.03 -3.27
C ARG A 378 28.88 -16.45 -3.00
N PRO A 379 29.72 -17.49 -3.11
CA PRO A 379 29.27 -18.87 -2.99
C PRO A 379 29.03 -19.32 -1.54
N ASP A 380 29.62 -18.63 -0.56
CA ASP A 380 29.56 -18.98 0.85
C ASP A 380 28.45 -18.25 1.61
N HIS A 381 28.03 -18.88 2.70
CA HIS A 381 27.15 -18.30 3.72
C HIS A 381 27.96 -17.94 4.97
N PRO A 382 27.59 -16.89 5.73
CA PRO A 382 26.44 -15.99 5.51
C PRO A 382 26.66 -15.02 4.36
N ARG A 383 25.57 -14.53 3.77
CA ARG A 383 25.60 -13.47 2.75
C ARG A 383 24.41 -12.51 2.81
N LEU A 384 23.51 -12.64 3.78
CA LEU A 384 22.48 -11.62 4.10
C LEU A 384 22.97 -10.71 5.23
N PHE A 385 22.99 -9.40 4.99
CA PHE A 385 23.49 -8.31 5.86
C PHE A 385 25.00 -8.29 6.15
N PHE A 386 25.61 -9.44 6.31
CA PHE A 386 27.06 -9.59 6.46
C PHE A 386 27.53 -10.87 5.80
N ASN A 387 28.83 -11.05 5.77
CA ASN A 387 29.48 -12.21 5.18
C ASN A 387 30.72 -12.62 5.98
N ALA A 388 31.42 -13.68 5.56
CA ALA A 388 32.58 -14.18 6.30
C ALA A 388 33.66 -13.10 6.53
N ASP A 389 33.84 -12.19 5.56
CA ASP A 389 34.88 -11.15 5.61
C ASP A 389 34.48 -9.99 6.53
N THR A 390 33.19 -9.64 6.57
CA THR A 390 32.66 -8.52 7.35
C THR A 390 32.22 -8.91 8.76
N TRP A 391 31.93 -10.19 8.99
CA TRP A 391 31.47 -10.72 10.27
C TRP A 391 32.38 -10.35 11.46
N PRO A 392 33.72 -10.44 11.39
CA PRO A 392 34.56 -10.07 12.54
C PRO A 392 34.33 -8.64 13.04
N GLY A 393 34.12 -7.68 12.12
CA GLY A 393 33.83 -6.29 12.47
C GLY A 393 32.40 -6.08 12.99
N VAL A 394 31.43 -6.86 12.50
CA VAL A 394 30.05 -6.88 13.03
C VAL A 394 30.05 -7.47 14.44
N GLU A 395 30.69 -8.62 14.64
CA GLU A 395 30.81 -9.31 15.92
C GLU A 395 31.49 -8.44 16.98
N ALA A 396 32.56 -7.73 16.62
CA ALA A 396 33.23 -6.81 17.51
C ALA A 396 32.28 -5.69 17.99
N ARG A 397 31.45 -5.14 17.09
CA ARG A 397 30.45 -4.11 17.45
C ARG A 397 29.33 -4.66 18.32
N VAL A 398 28.86 -5.89 18.05
CA VAL A 398 27.89 -6.58 18.91
C VAL A 398 28.45 -6.75 20.33
N LYS A 399 29.68 -7.24 20.47
CA LYS A 399 30.33 -7.45 21.78
C LYS A 399 30.68 -6.15 22.50
N ALA A 400 30.87 -5.05 21.76
CA ALA A 400 31.13 -3.74 22.33
C ALA A 400 29.89 -3.17 23.03
N ASP A 401 28.69 -3.40 22.48
CA ASP A 401 27.42 -3.03 23.10
C ASP A 401 26.95 -4.11 24.09
N LYS A 402 27.66 -4.22 25.21
CA LYS A 402 27.43 -5.25 26.23
C LYS A 402 25.99 -5.28 26.75
N GLU A 403 25.38 -4.11 26.93
CA GLU A 403 24.04 -3.99 27.50
C GLU A 403 22.97 -4.45 26.52
N ALA A 404 23.05 -4.04 25.25
CA ALA A 404 22.13 -4.51 24.23
C ALA A 404 22.30 -6.01 23.96
N PHE A 405 23.55 -6.50 23.91
CA PHE A 405 23.81 -7.92 23.68
C PHE A 405 23.33 -8.80 24.84
N GLN A 406 23.55 -8.40 26.10
CA GLN A 406 23.07 -9.15 27.25
C GLN A 406 21.54 -9.31 27.24
N ARG A 407 20.79 -8.24 26.89
CA ARG A 407 19.32 -8.34 26.72
C ARG A 407 18.93 -9.38 25.66
N LEU A 408 19.61 -9.36 24.51
CA LEU A 408 19.35 -10.35 23.45
C LEU A 408 19.64 -11.77 23.92
N GLU A 409 20.72 -11.98 24.69
CA GLU A 409 21.05 -13.29 25.27
C GLU A 409 19.96 -13.78 26.22
N GLU A 410 19.48 -12.92 27.12
CA GLU A 410 18.41 -13.24 28.07
C GLU A 410 17.11 -13.59 27.34
N GLU A 411 16.70 -12.79 26.35
CA GLU A 411 15.51 -13.05 25.54
C GLU A 411 15.64 -14.36 24.74
N ALA A 412 16.79 -14.60 24.08
CA ALA A 412 17.03 -15.80 23.28
C ALA A 412 17.07 -17.07 24.14
N ARG A 413 17.66 -17.01 25.34
CA ARG A 413 17.68 -18.15 26.28
C ARG A 413 16.30 -18.45 26.85
N ALA A 414 15.44 -17.42 27.02
CA ALA A 414 14.07 -17.54 27.50
C ALA A 414 13.07 -18.12 26.48
N LEU A 415 13.47 -18.30 25.21
CA LEU A 415 12.63 -18.94 24.20
C LEU A 415 12.18 -20.34 24.64
N PRO A 416 10.94 -20.76 24.30
CA PRO A 416 10.43 -22.08 24.66
C PRO A 416 11.23 -23.21 23.99
N GLU A 417 11.06 -24.43 24.48
CA GLU A 417 11.70 -25.62 23.90
C GLU A 417 10.90 -26.20 22.72
N GLU A 418 9.60 -25.91 22.67
CA GLU A 418 8.66 -26.32 21.62
C GLU A 418 7.97 -25.10 21.01
N PHE A 419 7.74 -25.14 19.71
CA PHE A 419 7.26 -23.98 18.93
C PHE A 419 5.99 -24.33 18.17
N GLU A 420 4.97 -23.51 18.35
CA GLU A 420 3.75 -23.54 17.54
C GLU A 420 4.05 -23.10 16.10
N VAL A 421 3.32 -23.67 15.14
CA VAL A 421 3.36 -23.27 13.73
C VAL A 421 2.75 -21.88 13.59
N LYS A 422 3.61 -20.86 13.57
CA LYS A 422 3.28 -19.45 13.33
C LYS A 422 4.51 -18.71 12.81
N ASP A 423 4.33 -17.44 12.48
CA ASP A 423 5.43 -16.57 12.07
C ASP A 423 6.31 -16.16 13.26
N TRP A 424 7.56 -16.62 13.28
CA TRP A 424 8.60 -16.20 14.24
C TRP A 424 9.71 -15.35 13.60
N GLY A 425 9.55 -14.97 12.33
CA GLY A 425 10.65 -14.52 11.48
C GLY A 425 11.32 -13.22 11.92
N ALA A 426 10.55 -12.23 12.38
CA ALA A 426 11.10 -10.98 12.91
C ALA A 426 10.20 -10.36 14.01
N ARG A 427 10.79 -9.43 14.76
CA ARG A 427 10.21 -8.70 15.89
C ARG A 427 8.91 -8.03 15.48
N HIS A 428 7.80 -8.50 16.04
CA HIS A 428 6.54 -7.77 16.03
C HIS A 428 6.46 -6.86 17.25
N TYR A 429 6.01 -5.62 17.04
CA TYR A 429 5.55 -4.76 18.12
C TYR A 429 4.12 -5.14 18.48
N PHE A 430 3.97 -6.11 19.39
CA PHE A 430 2.69 -6.48 19.99
C PHE A 430 2.80 -6.22 21.50
N ASP A 431 1.70 -5.85 22.18
CA ASP A 431 1.65 -5.59 23.64
C ASP A 431 2.55 -4.48 24.24
N GLY A 432 3.33 -3.77 23.43
CA GLY A 432 4.22 -2.69 23.88
C GLY A 432 5.64 -3.16 24.22
N ARG A 433 6.02 -4.39 23.88
CA ARG A 433 7.40 -4.91 24.00
C ARG A 433 7.84 -5.65 22.74
N TYR A 434 9.15 -5.65 22.49
CA TYR A 434 9.77 -6.52 21.49
C TYR A 434 10.14 -7.84 22.16
N HIS A 435 9.75 -8.97 21.58
CA HIS A 435 10.13 -10.31 22.04
C HIS A 435 11.26 -10.87 21.18
N ALA A 436 12.07 -11.80 21.70
CA ALA A 436 13.06 -12.51 20.89
C ALA A 436 12.38 -13.23 19.71
N ASP A 437 12.92 -12.98 18.52
CA ASP A 437 12.50 -13.56 17.26
C ASP A 437 13.60 -14.49 16.70
N LEU A 438 13.34 -15.07 15.55
CA LEU A 438 14.28 -15.97 14.88
C LEU A 438 15.59 -15.29 14.48
N MET A 439 15.53 -14.04 14.04
CA MET A 439 16.72 -13.27 13.67
C MET A 439 17.62 -12.96 14.88
N SER A 440 17.03 -12.56 16.01
CA SER A 440 17.72 -12.26 17.26
C SER A 440 18.38 -13.51 17.84
N ALA A 441 17.64 -14.62 17.88
CA ALA A 441 18.19 -15.90 18.33
C ALA A 441 19.38 -16.35 17.46
N ALA A 442 19.28 -16.23 16.14
CA ALA A 442 20.37 -16.55 15.22
C ALA A 442 21.58 -15.63 15.41
N LEU A 443 21.39 -14.33 15.66
CA LEU A 443 22.47 -13.40 15.97
C LEU A 443 23.21 -13.81 17.25
N VAL A 444 22.46 -14.09 18.33
CA VAL A 444 23.03 -14.53 19.61
C VAL A 444 23.79 -15.83 19.43
N TYR A 445 23.21 -16.81 18.73
CA TYR A 445 23.91 -18.06 18.43
C TYR A 445 25.19 -17.82 17.63
N ARG A 446 25.19 -16.91 16.65
CA ARG A 446 26.36 -16.66 15.81
C ARG A 446 27.56 -16.10 16.60
N VAL A 447 27.29 -15.39 17.70
CA VAL A 447 28.29 -14.86 18.64
C VAL A 447 28.69 -15.88 19.72
N THR A 448 27.71 -16.57 20.32
CA THR A 448 27.93 -17.44 21.51
C THR A 448 28.30 -18.88 21.13
N ARG A 449 27.83 -19.35 19.98
CA ARG A 449 27.94 -20.74 19.48
C ARG A 449 27.32 -21.79 20.41
N GLU A 450 26.33 -21.41 21.23
CA GLU A 450 25.63 -22.32 22.14
C GLU A 450 24.83 -23.42 21.40
N PRO A 451 25.15 -24.72 21.57
CA PRO A 451 24.45 -25.80 20.86
C PRO A 451 22.96 -25.93 21.21
N ALA A 452 22.59 -25.63 22.46
CA ALA A 452 21.20 -25.65 22.91
C ALA A 452 20.35 -24.62 22.14
N LEU A 453 20.90 -23.42 21.91
CA LEU A 453 20.23 -22.37 21.15
C LEU A 453 20.08 -22.73 19.67
N LEU A 454 21.08 -23.37 19.06
CA LEU A 454 20.94 -23.93 17.70
C LEU A 454 19.78 -24.93 17.62
N GLY A 455 19.60 -25.76 18.64
CA GLY A 455 18.46 -26.69 18.74
C GLY A 455 17.11 -25.96 18.69
N LYS A 456 16.97 -24.84 19.41
CA LYS A 456 15.76 -24.00 19.38
C LYS A 456 15.55 -23.35 18.02
N ILE A 457 16.60 -22.76 17.44
CA ILE A 457 16.57 -22.09 16.12
C ILE A 457 16.10 -23.06 15.03
N ARG A 458 16.56 -24.31 15.04
CA ARG A 458 16.14 -25.35 14.08
C ARG A 458 14.63 -25.61 14.13
N LYS A 459 14.08 -25.82 15.33
CA LYS A 459 12.64 -26.04 15.52
C LYS A 459 11.83 -24.80 15.12
N MET A 460 12.32 -23.62 15.48
CA MET A 460 11.63 -22.36 15.21
C MET A 460 11.67 -21.98 13.71
N LEU A 461 12.77 -22.26 13.00
CA LEU A 461 12.86 -22.20 11.53
C LEU A 461 11.80 -23.10 10.90
N ARG A 462 11.71 -24.34 11.36
CA ARG A 462 10.74 -25.29 10.82
C ARG A 462 9.29 -24.83 11.04
N ALA A 463 8.93 -24.47 12.25
CA ALA A 463 7.59 -23.95 12.56
C ALA A 463 7.22 -22.72 11.71
N THR A 464 8.18 -21.82 11.45
CA THR A 464 7.99 -20.63 10.62
C THR A 464 7.81 -20.98 9.14
N VAL A 465 8.61 -21.89 8.60
CA VAL A 465 8.51 -22.31 7.19
C VAL A 465 7.20 -23.08 6.94
N ASP A 466 6.78 -23.92 7.89
CA ASP A 466 5.51 -24.64 7.81
C ASP A 466 4.31 -23.66 7.81
N HIS A 467 4.41 -22.57 8.58
CA HIS A 467 3.42 -21.47 8.56
C HIS A 467 3.34 -20.79 7.20
N TYR A 468 4.50 -20.50 6.57
CA TYR A 468 4.54 -19.88 5.23
C TYR A 468 3.93 -20.80 4.17
N VAL A 469 4.27 -22.09 4.22
CA VAL A 469 3.71 -23.12 3.32
C VAL A 469 2.20 -23.24 3.48
N ALA A 470 1.69 -23.16 4.72
CA ALA A 470 0.25 -23.20 5.00
C ALA A 470 -0.50 -21.97 4.46
N ARG A 471 0.21 -20.87 4.18
CA ARG A 471 -0.34 -19.58 3.71
C ARG A 471 -1.33 -18.93 4.68
N ALA A 472 -1.17 -19.21 5.98
CA ALA A 472 -1.99 -18.61 7.02
C ALA A 472 -1.91 -17.06 7.00
N ASP A 473 -0.76 -16.50 6.59
CA ASP A 473 -0.56 -15.06 6.38
C ASP A 473 -0.10 -14.73 4.96
N PHE A 474 -0.97 -14.99 3.99
CA PHE A 474 -0.64 -14.88 2.57
C PHE A 474 -0.22 -13.46 2.11
N ASN A 475 -0.49 -12.42 2.91
CA ASN A 475 -0.21 -11.05 2.59
C ASN A 475 0.36 -10.26 3.79
N ALA A 476 1.42 -10.79 4.39
CA ALA A 476 2.13 -10.16 5.50
C ALA A 476 3.13 -9.07 5.05
N HIS A 477 3.62 -8.36 6.05
CA HIS A 477 4.81 -7.51 5.99
C HIS A 477 6.07 -8.33 5.67
N VAL A 478 6.97 -7.82 4.83
CA VAL A 478 8.15 -8.57 4.34
C VAL A 478 9.19 -8.81 5.44
N GLU A 479 9.18 -7.98 6.48
CA GLU A 479 10.18 -7.90 7.53
C GLU A 479 10.40 -9.26 8.22
N THR A 480 9.33 -10.01 8.47
CA THR A 480 9.43 -11.34 9.08
C THR A 480 10.04 -12.38 8.14
N ARG A 481 9.79 -12.27 6.83
CA ARG A 481 10.41 -13.14 5.83
C ARG A 481 11.89 -12.85 5.75
N VAL A 482 12.28 -11.57 5.73
CA VAL A 482 13.69 -11.15 5.78
C VAL A 482 14.37 -11.70 7.02
N GLY A 483 13.76 -11.55 8.21
CA GLY A 483 14.34 -12.05 9.45
C GLY A 483 14.50 -13.58 9.47
N CYS A 484 13.50 -14.32 8.98
CA CYS A 484 13.59 -15.78 8.80
C CYS A 484 14.71 -16.19 7.84
N LEU A 485 14.84 -15.49 6.71
CA LEU A 485 15.83 -15.80 5.69
C LEU A 485 17.25 -15.42 6.14
N ALA A 486 17.40 -14.31 6.85
CA ALA A 486 18.66 -13.93 7.49
C ALA A 486 19.08 -14.95 8.53
N ALA A 487 18.16 -15.40 9.39
CA ALA A 487 18.46 -16.44 10.36
C ALA A 487 18.91 -17.76 9.70
N LEU A 488 18.20 -18.22 8.66
CA LEU A 488 18.58 -19.41 7.88
C LEU A 488 19.98 -19.25 7.26
N ASP A 489 20.24 -18.11 6.62
CA ASP A 489 21.53 -17.80 6.00
C ASP A 489 22.68 -17.79 7.03
N TRP A 490 22.45 -17.24 8.23
CA TRP A 490 23.48 -17.12 9.26
C TRP A 490 23.86 -18.45 9.90
N VAL A 491 22.93 -19.41 9.94
CA VAL A 491 23.15 -20.76 10.50
C VAL A 491 23.30 -21.83 9.41
N TRP A 492 23.30 -21.47 8.12
CA TRP A 492 23.28 -22.40 6.98
C TRP A 492 24.34 -23.51 7.06
N ASN A 493 25.56 -23.14 7.47
CA ASN A 493 26.69 -24.06 7.59
C ASN A 493 26.65 -24.91 8.87
N ASP A 494 25.86 -24.50 9.86
CA ASP A 494 25.68 -25.18 11.14
C ASP A 494 24.49 -26.16 11.12
N LEU A 495 23.66 -26.12 10.06
CA LEU A 495 22.55 -27.05 9.84
C LEU A 495 23.01 -28.34 9.13
N PRO A 496 22.40 -29.50 9.46
CA PRO A 496 22.56 -30.71 8.67
C PRO A 496 22.17 -30.49 7.21
N ALA A 497 22.94 -31.06 6.26
CA ALA A 497 22.74 -30.84 4.82
C ALA A 497 21.30 -31.17 4.34
N ALA A 498 20.72 -32.27 4.84
CA ALA A 498 19.34 -32.65 4.50
C ALA A 498 18.30 -31.67 5.06
N GLU A 499 18.54 -31.12 6.25
CA GLU A 499 17.62 -30.20 6.92
C GLU A 499 17.60 -28.84 6.23
N ARG A 500 18.77 -28.27 5.91
CA ARG A 500 18.84 -27.02 5.15
C ARG A 500 18.29 -27.15 3.74
N ALA A 501 18.52 -28.30 3.07
CA ALA A 501 17.90 -28.58 1.77
C ALA A 501 16.37 -28.65 1.87
N GLY A 502 15.82 -29.30 2.90
CA GLY A 502 14.38 -29.35 3.14
C GLY A 502 13.76 -27.99 3.48
N LEU A 503 14.45 -27.15 4.26
CA LEU A 503 14.05 -25.75 4.51
C LEU A 503 14.04 -24.93 3.22
N ALA A 504 15.12 -25.01 2.42
CA ALA A 504 15.21 -24.31 1.14
C ALA A 504 14.11 -24.75 0.17
N HIS A 505 13.85 -26.06 0.06
CA HIS A 505 12.79 -26.62 -0.79
C HIS A 505 11.41 -26.03 -0.47
N ASP A 506 11.02 -26.03 0.81
CA ASP A 506 9.70 -25.52 1.22
C ASP A 506 9.58 -24.00 1.06
N LEU A 507 10.65 -23.25 1.33
CA LEU A 507 10.69 -21.80 1.10
C LEU A 507 10.57 -21.46 -0.38
N LEU A 508 11.30 -22.17 -1.25
CA LEU A 508 11.20 -22.01 -2.69
C LEU A 508 9.82 -22.41 -3.21
N ARG A 509 9.20 -23.46 -2.67
CA ARG A 509 7.82 -23.85 -3.00
C ARG A 509 6.82 -22.74 -2.64
N HIS A 510 6.98 -22.11 -1.48
CA HIS A 510 6.17 -20.96 -1.08
C HIS A 510 6.37 -19.75 -2.01
N ALA A 511 7.62 -19.35 -2.24
CA ALA A 511 7.95 -18.16 -3.01
C ALA A 511 7.62 -18.31 -4.50
N TYR A 512 7.99 -19.45 -5.10
CA TYR A 512 7.70 -19.77 -6.49
C TYR A 512 6.20 -19.98 -6.74
N GLY A 513 5.48 -20.59 -5.79
CA GLY A 513 4.01 -20.67 -5.84
C GLY A 513 3.37 -19.29 -5.88
N ARG A 514 3.88 -18.33 -5.09
CA ARG A 514 3.44 -16.92 -5.18
C ARG A 514 3.80 -16.28 -6.53
N HIS A 515 4.95 -16.62 -7.10
CA HIS A 515 5.36 -16.16 -8.43
C HIS A 515 4.43 -16.59 -9.55
N ILE A 516 4.10 -17.88 -9.62
CA ILE A 516 3.13 -18.39 -10.59
C ILE A 516 1.80 -17.65 -10.45
N GLU A 517 1.33 -17.45 -9.24
CA GLU A 517 0.06 -16.79 -8.98
C GLU A 517 0.00 -15.31 -9.33
N ASP A 518 1.12 -14.58 -9.20
CA ASP A 518 1.18 -13.17 -9.59
C ASP A 518 1.19 -12.98 -11.11
N LEU A 519 1.57 -14.03 -11.87
CA LEU A 519 1.52 -14.07 -13.33
C LEU A 519 0.14 -14.49 -13.87
N LEU A 520 -0.74 -15.06 -13.04
CA LEU A 520 -2.09 -15.44 -13.45
C LEU A 520 -3.03 -14.21 -13.53
N PRO A 521 -4.11 -14.28 -14.34
CA PRO A 521 -5.12 -13.24 -14.42
C PRO A 521 -5.68 -12.85 -13.03
N GLY A 522 -5.74 -11.55 -12.72
CA GLY A 522 -6.21 -11.08 -11.40
C GLY A 522 -5.17 -11.16 -10.27
N GLY A 523 -3.94 -11.59 -10.55
CA GLY A 523 -2.78 -11.38 -9.68
C GLY A 523 -2.40 -9.90 -9.54
N ARG A 524 -1.44 -9.58 -8.65
CA ARG A 524 -0.98 -8.18 -8.45
C ARG A 524 -0.24 -7.63 -9.68
N GLY A 525 0.07 -8.47 -10.68
CA GLY A 525 1.05 -8.20 -11.73
C GLY A 525 2.45 -8.44 -11.18
N ALA A 526 3.29 -9.15 -11.94
CA ALA A 526 4.62 -9.51 -11.48
C ALA A 526 5.65 -8.36 -11.55
N ASP A 527 5.29 -7.26 -12.21
CA ASP A 527 6.11 -6.08 -12.52
C ASP A 527 5.81 -4.85 -11.64
N ARG A 528 5.03 -5.00 -10.55
CA ARG A 528 4.61 -3.88 -9.69
C ARG A 528 5.48 -3.71 -8.44
N ASP A 529 5.84 -2.46 -8.12
CA ASP A 529 6.47 -2.11 -6.84
C ASP A 529 5.58 -2.57 -5.67
N SER A 530 6.17 -3.39 -4.81
CA SER A 530 5.51 -4.03 -3.69
C SER A 530 5.87 -3.40 -2.34
N PHE A 531 6.65 -2.31 -2.36
CA PHE A 531 7.06 -1.51 -1.21
C PHE A 531 7.69 -2.31 -0.08
N TYR A 532 6.90 -2.69 0.93
CA TYR A 532 7.30 -3.46 2.12
C TYR A 532 6.46 -4.74 2.29
N TYR A 533 5.75 -5.17 1.25
CA TYR A 533 4.92 -6.38 1.29
C TYR A 533 5.65 -7.61 0.75
N MET A 534 5.04 -8.77 1.00
CA MET A 534 5.50 -10.10 0.61
C MET A 534 6.30 -10.22 -0.70
N PRO A 535 5.93 -9.62 -1.85
CA PRO A 535 6.72 -9.80 -3.07
C PRO A 535 8.17 -9.29 -2.99
N MET A 536 8.53 -8.47 -2.00
CA MET A 536 9.93 -8.10 -1.78
C MET A 536 10.78 -9.28 -1.25
N MET A 537 10.16 -10.37 -0.80
CA MET A 537 10.85 -11.55 -0.25
C MET A 537 11.71 -12.29 -1.29
N HIS A 538 11.36 -12.22 -2.59
CA HIS A 538 11.94 -13.05 -3.64
C HIS A 538 13.47 -12.91 -3.72
N TRP A 539 13.97 -11.67 -3.55
CA TRP A 539 15.41 -11.40 -3.49
C TRP A 539 16.11 -12.18 -2.38
N TYR A 540 15.56 -12.12 -1.17
CA TYR A 540 16.16 -12.76 0.01
C TYR A 540 16.02 -14.28 -0.05
N VAL A 541 14.93 -14.81 -0.62
CA VAL A 541 14.76 -16.26 -0.84
C VAL A 541 15.79 -16.76 -1.84
N GLY A 542 15.91 -16.09 -3.00
CA GLY A 542 16.90 -16.42 -4.01
C GLY A 542 18.33 -16.37 -3.47
N LEU A 543 18.69 -15.30 -2.76
CA LEU A 543 20.00 -15.19 -2.13
C LEU A 543 20.24 -16.25 -1.04
N ALA A 544 19.28 -16.55 -0.16
CA ALA A 544 19.52 -17.53 0.91
C ALA A 544 19.60 -18.98 0.39
N THR A 545 18.98 -19.28 -0.75
CA THR A 545 18.80 -20.67 -1.23
C THR A 545 19.61 -21.02 -2.49
N LEU A 546 20.23 -20.04 -3.16
CA LEU A 546 21.08 -20.30 -4.32
C LEU A 546 22.36 -21.07 -3.95
N ASP A 547 22.31 -22.38 -3.96
CA ASP A 547 23.44 -23.27 -3.69
C ASP A 547 23.60 -24.27 -4.86
N PRO A 548 24.75 -24.34 -5.53
CA PRO A 548 25.03 -25.34 -6.59
C PRO A 548 24.91 -26.81 -6.12
N ALA A 549 24.83 -27.08 -4.82
CA ALA A 549 24.56 -28.41 -4.28
C ALA A 549 23.06 -28.76 -4.20
N MET A 550 22.16 -27.80 -4.45
CA MET A 550 20.72 -28.06 -4.47
C MET A 550 20.31 -28.98 -5.62
N ASP A 551 19.18 -29.65 -5.42
CA ASP A 551 18.47 -30.35 -6.48
C ASP A 551 18.26 -29.40 -7.67
N PRO A 552 18.46 -29.85 -8.93
CA PRO A 552 18.35 -28.98 -10.09
C PRO A 552 17.01 -28.24 -10.23
N VAL A 553 15.89 -28.82 -9.79
CA VAL A 553 14.57 -28.17 -9.82
C VAL A 553 14.54 -26.99 -8.86
N ASP A 554 15.03 -27.19 -7.64
CA ASP A 554 15.10 -26.12 -6.64
C ASP A 554 16.16 -25.09 -6.99
N TYR A 555 17.26 -25.49 -7.64
CA TYR A 555 18.25 -24.56 -8.19
C TYR A 555 17.63 -23.62 -9.25
N LEU A 556 16.83 -24.18 -10.18
CA LEU A 556 16.10 -23.38 -11.17
C LEU A 556 15.11 -22.42 -10.50
N ARG A 557 14.38 -22.87 -9.46
CA ARG A 557 13.50 -22.00 -8.68
C ARG A 557 14.27 -20.89 -7.98
N ALA A 558 15.40 -21.19 -7.34
CA ALA A 558 16.24 -20.20 -6.69
C ALA A 558 16.73 -19.12 -7.67
N LEU A 559 17.09 -19.51 -8.90
CA LEU A 559 17.40 -18.55 -9.97
C LEU A 559 16.20 -17.69 -10.35
N ALA A 560 15.01 -18.29 -10.50
CA ALA A 560 13.78 -17.55 -10.79
C ALA A 560 13.47 -16.52 -9.68
N GLU A 561 13.56 -16.93 -8.42
CA GLU A 561 13.34 -16.06 -7.26
C GLU A 561 14.38 -14.94 -7.18
N LEU A 562 15.65 -15.23 -7.47
CA LEU A 562 16.73 -14.24 -7.51
C LEU A 562 16.50 -13.21 -8.61
N GLY A 563 16.19 -13.66 -9.83
CA GLY A 563 15.89 -12.79 -10.97
C GLY A 563 14.66 -11.93 -10.73
N ARG A 564 13.59 -12.53 -10.18
CA ARG A 564 12.39 -11.78 -9.79
C ARG A 564 12.69 -10.76 -8.70
N GLY A 565 13.49 -11.14 -7.71
CA GLY A 565 13.95 -10.22 -6.66
C GLY A 565 14.73 -9.05 -7.24
N TYR A 566 15.59 -9.30 -8.22
CA TYR A 566 16.33 -8.27 -8.93
C TYR A 566 15.38 -7.33 -9.71
N ASP A 567 14.45 -7.85 -10.50
CA ASP A 567 13.46 -7.03 -11.22
C ASP A 567 12.63 -6.19 -10.23
N ASN A 568 12.11 -6.79 -9.15
CA ASN A 568 11.33 -6.10 -8.13
C ASN A 568 12.10 -4.95 -7.48
N HIS A 569 13.33 -5.18 -7.02
CA HIS A 569 14.11 -4.18 -6.30
C HIS A 569 14.73 -3.16 -7.25
N VAL A 570 15.37 -3.58 -8.34
CA VAL A 570 16.14 -2.72 -9.24
C VAL A 570 15.28 -2.06 -10.29
N ARG A 571 14.43 -2.82 -10.99
CA ARG A 571 13.67 -2.29 -12.12
C ARG A 571 12.36 -1.67 -11.66
N ALA A 572 11.51 -2.39 -10.95
CA ALA A 572 10.21 -1.88 -10.53
C ALA A 572 10.35 -0.84 -9.39
N SER A 573 11.10 -1.19 -8.33
CA SER A 573 11.21 -0.36 -7.12
C SER A 573 12.23 0.76 -7.27
N PHE A 574 13.50 0.51 -7.59
CA PHE A 574 14.50 1.59 -7.63
C PHE A 574 14.25 2.57 -8.77
N SER A 575 13.92 2.13 -9.99
CA SER A 575 13.58 3.08 -11.05
C SER A 575 12.32 3.89 -10.70
N GLY A 576 11.28 3.23 -10.16
CA GLY A 576 10.06 3.90 -9.70
C GLY A 576 10.33 4.90 -8.58
N ARG A 577 11.09 4.51 -7.55
CA ARG A 577 11.46 5.37 -6.41
C ARG A 577 12.41 6.49 -6.78
N LEU A 578 13.35 6.27 -7.69
CA LEU A 578 14.21 7.33 -8.23
C LEU A 578 13.37 8.37 -8.96
N GLU A 579 12.38 7.93 -9.73
CA GLU A 579 11.42 8.82 -10.38
C GLU A 579 10.59 9.62 -9.36
N ILE A 580 10.06 8.94 -8.33
CA ILE A 580 9.31 9.51 -7.19
C ILE A 580 10.14 10.48 -6.34
N MET A 581 11.44 10.22 -6.26
CA MET A 581 12.37 10.99 -5.43
C MET A 581 13.38 11.72 -6.28
N LYS A 582 13.01 12.11 -7.51
CA LYS A 582 13.87 12.92 -8.41
C LYS A 582 14.40 14.17 -7.71
N ASP A 583 13.54 14.77 -6.88
CA ASP A 583 13.83 15.91 -6.01
C ASP A 583 14.26 15.54 -4.59
N ARG A 584 14.21 14.25 -4.27
CA ARG A 584 14.57 13.66 -2.97
C ARG A 584 13.77 14.20 -1.79
N CYS A 585 12.56 14.65 -2.11
CA CYS A 585 11.54 15.15 -1.20
C CYS A 585 10.22 14.51 -1.67
N MET A 586 9.28 14.26 -0.78
CA MET A 586 7.91 13.92 -1.17
C MET A 586 6.97 15.03 -0.73
N VAL A 587 5.78 15.05 -1.35
CA VAL A 587 4.61 15.74 -0.79
C VAL A 587 4.41 15.35 0.68
N THR A 588 3.79 16.27 1.40
CA THR A 588 3.36 16.38 2.82
C THR A 588 3.02 15.15 3.67
N ARG A 589 3.30 13.91 3.28
CA ARG A 589 3.38 12.75 4.19
C ARG A 589 4.82 12.55 4.65
N VAL A 590 5.32 13.54 5.41
CA VAL A 590 6.72 13.66 5.81
C VAL A 590 7.22 12.41 6.55
N GLU A 591 6.42 11.87 7.47
CA GLU A 591 6.76 10.68 8.25
C GLU A 591 6.97 9.45 7.35
N TYR A 592 5.98 9.12 6.52
CA TYR A 592 6.05 8.00 5.58
C TYR A 592 7.25 8.11 4.63
N ALA A 593 7.49 9.32 4.11
CA ALA A 593 8.55 9.59 3.14
C ALA A 593 9.96 9.41 3.73
N PHE A 594 10.17 9.80 4.99
CA PHE A 594 11.50 9.74 5.61
C PHE A 594 11.71 8.52 6.51
N MET A 595 10.65 7.77 6.82
CA MET A 595 10.70 6.63 7.75
C MET A 595 10.41 5.31 7.02
N ASP A 596 9.17 5.08 6.60
CA ASP A 596 8.73 3.78 6.10
C ASP A 596 9.25 3.50 4.68
N LEU A 597 9.14 4.50 3.79
CA LEU A 597 9.46 4.34 2.38
C LEU A 597 10.94 3.95 2.12
N PRO A 598 11.94 4.55 2.79
CA PRO A 598 13.35 4.18 2.60
C PRO A 598 13.69 2.80 3.16
N THR A 599 12.95 2.31 4.16
CA THR A 599 13.34 1.14 4.96
C THR A 599 13.63 -0.12 4.14
N PRO A 600 12.78 -0.53 3.18
CA PRO A 600 13.07 -1.67 2.31
C PRO A 600 14.33 -1.51 1.44
N CYS A 601 14.67 -0.29 1.04
CA CYS A 601 15.88 -0.02 0.24
C CYS A 601 17.13 -0.38 1.05
N TRP A 602 17.17 -0.02 2.34
CA TRP A 602 18.34 -0.27 3.18
C TRP A 602 18.63 -1.75 3.35
N THR A 603 17.59 -2.55 3.60
CA THR A 603 17.71 -4.00 3.69
C THR A 603 18.26 -4.59 2.40
N PHE A 604 17.75 -4.17 1.24
CA PHE A 604 18.27 -4.61 -0.05
C PHE A 604 19.74 -4.20 -0.23
N LEU A 605 20.11 -2.94 0.03
CA LEU A 605 21.48 -2.46 -0.14
C LEU A 605 22.48 -3.16 0.78
N HIS A 606 22.11 -3.46 2.02
CA HIS A 606 22.91 -4.29 2.92
C HIS A 606 23.14 -5.68 2.34
N CYS A 607 22.08 -6.35 1.91
CA CYS A 607 22.16 -7.69 1.32
C CYS A 607 22.92 -7.70 -0.02
N TRP A 608 22.80 -6.65 -0.84
CA TRP A 608 23.59 -6.47 -2.05
C TRP A 608 25.07 -6.33 -1.71
N ARG A 609 25.42 -5.45 -0.76
CA ARG A 609 26.81 -5.25 -0.34
C ARG A 609 27.44 -6.52 0.24
N SER A 610 26.68 -7.28 1.02
CA SER A 610 27.18 -8.52 1.62
C SER A 610 27.26 -9.68 0.63
N ALA A 611 26.30 -9.83 -0.28
CA ALA A 611 26.22 -10.97 -1.19
C ALA A 611 26.92 -10.75 -2.54
N VAL A 612 26.86 -9.54 -3.10
CA VAL A 612 27.26 -9.22 -4.48
C VAL A 612 28.50 -8.34 -4.54
N GLY A 613 28.62 -7.35 -3.66
CA GLY A 613 29.75 -6.42 -3.59
C GLY A 613 29.35 -4.95 -3.66
N PRO A 614 30.21 -4.05 -4.17
CA PRO A 614 29.94 -2.61 -4.19
C PRO A 614 28.60 -2.24 -4.81
N ILE A 615 27.98 -1.20 -4.25
CA ILE A 615 26.73 -0.64 -4.77
C ILE A 615 27.05 0.18 -6.03
N PRO A 616 26.32 -0.01 -7.14
CA PRO A 616 26.49 0.80 -8.34
C PRO A 616 26.27 2.30 -8.08
N GLU A 617 27.07 3.17 -8.71
CA GLU A 617 27.01 4.62 -8.51
C GLU A 617 25.66 5.21 -8.91
N GLU A 618 25.01 4.65 -9.93
CA GLU A 618 23.67 5.05 -10.35
C GLU A 618 22.60 4.85 -9.27
N TRP A 619 22.88 4.06 -8.23
CA TRP A 619 22.00 3.87 -7.08
C TRP A 619 22.29 4.82 -5.92
N ALA A 620 23.21 5.78 -6.07
CA ALA A 620 23.54 6.76 -5.03
C ALA A 620 22.31 7.54 -4.50
N TYR A 621 21.27 7.68 -5.32
CA TYR A 621 20.05 8.41 -4.97
C TYR A 621 18.86 7.50 -4.65
N ALA A 622 19.10 6.19 -4.68
CA ALA A 622 18.06 5.17 -4.61
C ALA A 622 17.51 4.98 -3.18
N SER A 623 18.15 5.61 -2.17
CA SER A 623 17.62 5.74 -0.81
C SER A 623 16.26 6.41 -0.73
N GLY A 624 15.92 7.26 -1.71
CA GLY A 624 14.70 8.02 -1.68
C GLY A 624 14.61 8.99 -0.49
N ILE A 625 15.72 9.41 0.11
CA ILE A 625 15.74 10.43 1.17
C ILE A 625 16.89 11.41 0.93
N ALA A 626 16.62 12.72 0.95
CA ALA A 626 17.65 13.75 1.07
C ALA A 626 17.66 14.35 2.48
N PRO A 627 18.77 14.20 3.23
CA PRO A 627 18.96 14.88 4.50
C PRO A 627 18.69 16.39 4.45
N SER A 628 18.99 17.07 3.34
CA SER A 628 18.69 18.48 3.12
C SER A 628 17.19 18.81 3.02
N CYS A 629 16.36 17.90 2.48
CA CYS A 629 14.89 18.02 2.51
C CYS A 629 14.35 17.71 3.93
N VAL A 630 14.91 16.73 4.65
CA VAL A 630 14.59 16.48 6.06
C VAL A 630 14.86 17.73 6.90
N LEU A 631 16.00 18.38 6.70
CA LEU A 631 16.40 19.59 7.42
C LEU A 631 15.39 20.74 7.26
N ARG A 632 14.71 20.85 6.11
CA ARG A 632 13.68 21.88 5.86
C ARG A 632 12.29 21.50 6.36
N ASN A 633 12.03 20.22 6.55
CA ASN A 633 10.76 19.70 7.05
C ASN A 633 10.76 19.47 8.56
N ALA A 634 11.91 19.26 9.19
CA ALA A 634 12.03 19.06 10.62
C ALA A 634 11.96 20.40 11.37
N LEU A 635 10.81 20.69 11.94
CA LEU A 635 10.48 21.93 12.66
C LEU A 635 10.92 21.91 14.14
N GLY A 636 11.50 20.81 14.58
CA GLY A 636 11.96 20.58 15.95
C GLY A 636 11.93 19.11 16.33
N PHE A 637 12.83 18.70 17.22
CA PHE A 637 12.87 17.38 17.83
C PHE A 637 12.43 17.51 19.29
N THR A 638 11.48 16.69 19.72
CA THR A 638 10.89 16.79 21.07
C THR A 638 10.90 15.44 21.76
N ASP A 639 11.35 15.42 23.00
CA ASP A 639 11.17 14.30 23.92
C ASP A 639 9.72 14.34 24.42
N THR A 640 8.84 13.46 23.95
CA THR A 640 7.45 13.45 24.44
C THR A 640 7.15 12.24 25.31
N VAL A 641 6.73 12.58 26.52
CA VAL A 641 6.41 11.81 27.74
C VAL A 641 5.27 10.78 27.57
N ARG A 642 4.93 10.35 26.34
CA ARG A 642 3.87 9.35 26.08
C ARG A 642 4.29 8.29 25.06
N GLY A 643 5.52 7.80 25.18
CA GLY A 643 5.91 6.50 24.60
C GLY A 643 6.28 6.48 23.12
N GLY A 644 6.61 7.62 22.50
CA GLY A 644 7.13 7.66 21.13
C GLY A 644 8.11 8.80 20.93
N SER A 645 9.28 8.51 20.34
CA SER A 645 10.24 9.53 19.90
C SER A 645 9.78 10.05 18.52
N GLY A 646 9.41 11.33 18.38
CA GLY A 646 8.91 11.94 17.13
C GLY A 646 9.51 13.33 16.82
N PHE A 647 9.21 13.92 15.66
CA PHE A 647 9.68 15.26 15.27
C PHE A 647 8.56 16.09 14.63
N ARG A 648 8.54 17.40 14.89
CA ARG A 648 7.56 18.33 14.31
C ARG A 648 7.83 18.50 12.82
N ASN A 649 6.78 18.55 12.01
CA ASN A 649 6.90 18.61 10.55
C ASN A 649 5.70 19.29 9.86
N PHE A 650 5.84 19.62 8.58
CA PHE A 650 4.78 20.23 7.76
C PHE A 650 3.70 19.25 7.27
N GLY A 651 3.66 18.02 7.78
CA GLY A 651 2.90 16.96 7.15
C GLY A 651 1.38 17.15 7.23
N PHE A 652 0.67 16.90 6.13
CA PHE A 652 -0.79 16.97 6.11
C PHE A 652 -1.37 15.92 7.01
N ALA A 653 -2.31 16.34 7.83
CA ALA A 653 -3.28 15.47 8.46
C ALA A 653 -2.69 14.46 9.49
N HIS A 654 -1.37 14.53 9.74
CA HIS A 654 -0.63 13.85 10.81
C HIS A 654 0.36 14.76 11.56
N ALA A 655 0.64 16.01 11.12
CA ALA A 655 1.53 16.93 11.85
C ALA A 655 1.09 17.26 13.29
N TRP A 656 -0.16 16.96 13.63
CA TRP A 656 -0.71 17.05 14.98
C TRP A 656 -0.29 15.88 15.89
N LYS A 657 0.17 14.76 15.34
CA LYS A 657 0.67 13.61 16.11
C LYS A 657 2.09 13.86 16.59
N ASN A 658 2.28 13.94 17.90
CA ASN A 658 3.59 13.70 18.54
C ASN A 658 3.77 12.20 18.81
N THR A 659 3.63 11.33 17.79
CA THR A 659 3.72 9.88 18.01
C THR A 659 4.70 9.22 17.05
N GLY A 660 5.77 8.64 17.62
CA GLY A 660 6.55 7.50 17.11
C GLY A 660 7.08 7.57 15.67
N GLY A 661 8.39 7.76 15.52
CA GLY A 661 9.04 7.67 14.21
C GLY A 661 10.46 8.24 14.13
N GLY A 662 10.84 9.07 15.11
CA GLY A 662 12.18 9.63 15.24
C GLY A 662 13.28 8.57 15.26
N GLY A 663 13.02 7.39 15.82
CA GLY A 663 13.99 6.30 15.76
C GLY A 663 14.23 5.74 14.35
N LEU A 664 13.18 5.61 13.52
CA LEU A 664 13.32 5.15 12.12
C LEU A 664 14.02 6.20 11.28
N LEU A 665 13.68 7.48 11.46
CA LEU A 665 14.42 8.56 10.83
C LEU A 665 15.90 8.56 11.26
N TYR A 666 16.17 8.37 12.55
CA TYR A 666 17.53 8.27 13.08
C TYR A 666 18.30 7.13 12.41
N ASP A 667 17.68 5.94 12.30
CA ASP A 667 18.24 4.78 11.60
C ASP A 667 18.51 5.11 10.12
N ASN A 668 17.51 5.63 9.40
CA ASN A 668 17.60 5.97 7.97
C ASN A 668 18.70 7.01 7.68
N LEU A 669 18.87 8.02 8.52
CA LEU A 669 19.98 8.97 8.40
C LEU A 669 21.33 8.29 8.61
N GLY A 670 21.41 7.28 9.48
CA GLY A 670 22.61 6.46 9.65
C GLY A 670 22.90 5.60 8.43
N GLN A 671 21.86 4.97 7.88
CA GLN A 671 21.97 4.20 6.64
C GLN A 671 22.47 5.08 5.49
N PHE A 672 21.96 6.30 5.38
CA PHE A 672 22.42 7.26 4.37
C PHE A 672 23.92 7.57 4.53
N ILE A 673 24.37 7.87 5.76
CA ILE A 673 25.78 8.12 6.04
C ILE A 673 26.63 6.90 5.65
N TYR A 674 26.22 5.70 6.06
CA TYR A 674 26.95 4.46 5.80
C TYR A 674 27.11 4.14 4.31
N PHE A 675 26.07 4.37 3.51
CA PHE A 675 26.10 4.03 2.08
C PHE A 675 26.64 5.14 1.18
N PHE A 676 26.44 6.41 1.54
CA PHE A 676 26.59 7.51 0.57
C PHE A 676 27.55 8.62 0.99
N SER A 677 28.26 8.51 2.12
CA SER A 677 29.23 9.54 2.53
C SER A 677 30.27 9.87 1.46
N ASP A 678 30.77 8.88 0.73
CA ASP A 678 31.78 9.08 -0.32
C ASP A 678 31.19 9.80 -1.54
N SER A 679 29.99 9.40 -1.96
CA SER A 679 29.31 9.97 -3.13
C SER A 679 28.63 11.32 -2.87
N GLN A 680 28.26 11.59 -1.61
CA GLN A 680 27.40 12.71 -1.20
C GLN A 680 27.82 13.26 0.18
N PRO A 681 29.06 13.77 0.32
CA PRO A 681 29.61 14.17 1.61
C PRO A 681 28.85 15.32 2.28
N GLU A 682 28.29 16.26 1.51
CA GLU A 682 27.51 17.37 2.07
C GLU A 682 26.16 16.92 2.66
N GLU A 683 25.43 16.04 1.97
CA GLU A 683 24.20 15.45 2.50
C GLU A 683 24.49 14.58 3.73
N ALA A 684 25.59 13.82 3.71
CA ALA A 684 26.00 13.00 4.85
C ALA A 684 26.39 13.86 6.07
N ALA A 685 27.03 15.02 5.88
CA ALA A 685 27.31 15.97 6.95
C ALA A 685 26.01 16.58 7.54
N ILE A 686 25.00 16.85 6.70
CA ILE A 686 23.66 17.28 7.14
C ILE A 686 22.99 16.15 7.93
N ALA A 687 23.04 14.90 7.45
CA ALA A 687 22.50 13.74 8.16
C ALA A 687 23.15 13.56 9.54
N ALA A 688 24.46 13.73 9.64
CA ALA A 688 25.19 13.68 10.90
C ALA A 688 24.76 14.82 11.85
N CYS A 689 24.52 16.03 11.33
CA CYS A 689 23.98 17.16 12.09
C CYS A 689 22.56 16.88 12.62
N LEU A 690 21.68 16.33 11.77
CA LEU A 690 20.32 15.94 12.16
C LEU A 690 20.34 14.88 13.25
N ARG A 691 21.14 13.81 13.09
CA ARG A 691 21.31 12.77 14.11
C ARG A 691 21.84 13.33 15.44
N GLN A 692 22.77 14.28 15.40
CA GLN A 692 23.26 14.94 16.62
C GLN A 692 22.14 15.71 17.35
N LYS A 693 21.32 16.48 16.61
CA LYS A 693 20.16 17.19 17.17
C LYS A 693 19.12 16.23 17.74
N MET A 694 18.86 15.13 17.04
CA MET A 694 17.95 14.08 17.47
C MET A 694 18.44 13.40 18.75
N ALA A 695 19.72 13.02 18.82
CA ALA A 695 20.29 12.41 20.02
C ALA A 695 20.25 13.38 21.22
N ALA A 696 20.51 14.66 21.00
CA ALA A 696 20.38 15.69 22.04
C ALA A 696 18.94 15.85 22.56
N ALA A 697 17.95 15.52 21.75
CA ALA A 697 16.53 15.48 22.11
C ALA A 697 16.05 14.09 22.59
N GLY A 698 16.97 13.16 22.88
CA GLY A 698 16.64 11.84 23.43
C GLY A 698 16.24 10.77 22.41
N HIS A 699 16.35 11.05 21.10
CA HIS A 699 16.09 10.05 20.08
C HIS A 699 17.26 9.07 19.92
N ALA A 700 16.92 7.79 19.77
CA ALA A 700 17.84 6.73 19.41
C ALA A 700 17.22 5.85 18.30
N GLY A 701 18.07 5.06 17.64
CA GLY A 701 17.64 4.12 16.61
C GLY A 701 16.64 3.11 17.14
N THR A 702 15.71 2.68 16.28
CA THR A 702 14.72 1.64 16.63
C THR A 702 15.32 0.25 16.66
N GLY A 703 16.39 0.01 15.89
CA GLY A 703 16.84 -1.34 15.62
C GLY A 703 15.79 -2.15 14.86
N HIS A 704 15.13 -1.51 13.87
CA HIS A 704 14.08 -2.09 13.02
C HIS A 704 14.38 -3.54 12.61
N TYR A 705 15.63 -3.82 12.22
CA TYR A 705 16.21 -5.16 12.36
C TYR A 705 17.25 -5.14 13.47
N VAL A 706 17.29 -6.19 14.28
CA VAL A 706 18.24 -6.34 15.40
C VAL A 706 19.70 -6.16 14.97
N ILE A 707 20.01 -6.50 13.71
CA ILE A 707 21.36 -6.41 13.14
C ILE A 707 21.73 -5.00 12.67
N SER A 708 20.74 -4.15 12.36
CA SER A 708 20.96 -2.85 11.69
C SER A 708 22.02 -1.98 12.37
N PRO A 709 22.03 -1.79 13.71
CA PRO A 709 23.06 -1.01 14.39
C PRO A 709 24.48 -1.58 14.20
N PHE A 710 24.59 -2.90 14.09
CA PHE A 710 25.87 -3.61 14.03
C PHE A 710 26.41 -3.83 12.62
N VAL A 711 25.62 -3.60 11.57
CA VAL A 711 26.12 -3.58 10.18
C VAL A 711 26.40 -2.16 9.69
N THR A 712 25.76 -1.16 10.28
CA THR A 712 25.92 0.26 9.94
C THR A 712 27.15 0.86 10.63
N ASP A 713 28.34 0.75 10.02
CA ASP A 713 29.57 1.31 10.59
C ASP A 713 29.69 2.81 10.30
N LEU A 714 29.58 3.64 11.32
CA LEU A 714 29.65 5.09 11.21
C LEU A 714 30.99 5.67 11.69
N SER A 715 32.00 4.84 11.96
CA SER A 715 33.31 5.30 12.45
C SER A 715 34.01 6.25 11.48
N GLY A 716 33.78 6.11 10.17
CA GLY A 716 34.28 6.99 9.11
C GLY A 716 33.33 8.12 8.68
N ALA A 717 32.24 8.37 9.43
CA ALA A 717 31.26 9.38 9.06
C ALA A 717 31.86 10.81 9.02
N PRO A 718 31.40 11.68 8.11
CA PRO A 718 31.81 13.08 8.10
C PRO A 718 31.36 13.80 9.38
N ALA A 719 32.11 14.83 9.76
CA ALA A 719 31.77 15.65 10.91
C ALA A 719 30.38 16.33 10.74
N PRO A 720 29.53 16.36 11.78
CA PRO A 720 28.26 17.06 11.75
C PRO A 720 28.42 18.53 11.36
N ARG A 721 27.92 18.93 10.19
CA ARG A 721 28.01 20.32 9.71
C ARG A 721 26.89 20.65 8.74
N LEU A 722 26.37 21.87 8.85
CA LEU A 722 25.56 22.48 7.80
C LEU A 722 26.47 23.24 6.81
N PRO A 723 26.36 23.01 5.50
CA PRO A 723 27.12 23.76 4.49
C PRO A 723 26.87 25.27 4.57
N ASP A 724 27.88 26.06 4.23
CA ASP A 724 27.73 27.52 4.14
C ASP A 724 26.90 27.88 2.91
N GLY A 725 26.06 28.92 2.99
CA GLY A 725 25.29 29.40 1.83
C GLY A 725 24.10 28.53 1.43
N LEU A 726 23.57 27.72 2.36
CA LEU A 726 22.26 27.10 2.17
C LEU A 726 21.20 28.18 1.86
N PRO A 727 20.42 28.05 0.76
CA PRO A 727 19.45 29.07 0.39
C PRO A 727 18.33 29.16 1.42
N ILE A 728 17.73 30.33 1.56
CA ILE A 728 16.57 30.50 2.44
C ILE A 728 15.34 29.79 1.88
N ALA A 729 15.24 29.55 0.56
CA ALA A 729 14.18 28.77 -0.05
C ALA A 729 14.71 27.75 -1.07
N ARG A 730 14.00 26.63 -1.24
CA ARG A 730 14.31 25.65 -2.28
C ARG A 730 13.01 25.16 -2.92
N HIS A 731 12.95 25.17 -4.25
CA HIS A 731 11.87 24.59 -5.02
C HIS A 731 12.17 23.12 -5.35
N TYR A 732 11.15 22.28 -5.22
CA TYR A 732 11.14 20.85 -5.50
C TYR A 732 10.12 20.61 -6.64
N PRO A 733 10.53 20.71 -7.91
CA PRO A 733 9.65 20.70 -9.08
C PRO A 733 8.86 19.41 -9.30
N ALA A 734 9.43 18.23 -9.05
CA ALA A 734 8.77 16.94 -9.17
C ALA A 734 7.58 16.80 -8.19
N ASN A 735 7.64 17.49 -7.05
CA ASN A 735 6.57 17.53 -6.04
C ASN A 735 5.69 18.78 -6.09
N GLY A 736 6.16 19.85 -6.74
CA GLY A 736 5.47 21.14 -6.76
C GLY A 736 5.49 21.86 -5.40
N LEU A 737 6.60 21.76 -4.64
CA LEU A 737 6.75 22.38 -3.32
C LEU A 737 7.86 23.43 -3.30
N VAL A 738 7.68 24.48 -2.50
CA VAL A 738 8.76 25.39 -2.09
C VAL A 738 8.87 25.37 -0.56
N LEU A 739 10.03 25.02 -0.05
CA LEU A 739 10.32 25.04 1.39
C LEU A 739 11.25 26.20 1.72
N MET A 740 10.87 27.01 2.70
CA MET A 740 11.57 28.23 3.10
C MET A 740 11.93 28.19 4.58
N SER A 741 13.06 28.78 4.95
CA SER A 741 13.44 28.96 6.34
C SER A 741 14.40 30.13 6.57
N SER A 742 14.31 30.79 7.73
CA SER A 742 15.31 31.78 8.18
C SER A 742 16.61 31.15 8.70
N GLY A 743 16.63 29.83 8.91
CA GLY A 743 17.75 29.08 9.47
C GLY A 743 17.36 27.66 9.85
N PHE A 744 18.10 26.99 10.74
CA PHE A 744 17.78 25.60 11.13
C PHE A 744 17.85 25.36 12.65
N ASP A 745 17.57 26.39 13.42
CA ASP A 745 17.41 26.35 14.88
C ASP A 745 15.91 26.46 15.21
N PRO A 746 15.24 25.37 15.61
CA PRO A 746 13.80 25.36 15.93
C PRO A 746 13.33 26.44 16.91
N GLU A 747 14.22 26.90 17.81
CA GLU A 747 13.89 27.92 18.82
C GLU A 747 13.88 29.36 18.27
N ARG A 748 14.50 29.57 17.11
CA ARG A 748 14.71 30.91 16.52
C ARG A 748 14.21 31.03 15.09
N SER A 749 14.22 29.93 14.35
CA SER A 749 13.94 29.90 12.94
C SER A 749 12.46 29.96 12.63
N THR A 750 12.13 30.68 11.57
CA THR A 750 10.84 30.63 10.91
C THR A 750 10.94 29.64 9.76
N TYR A 751 9.95 28.76 9.63
CA TYR A 751 9.84 27.80 8.55
C TYR A 751 8.54 28.04 7.79
N ALA A 752 8.56 27.89 6.47
CA ALA A 752 7.37 27.90 5.64
C ALA A 752 7.37 26.79 4.58
N LEU A 753 6.19 26.25 4.32
CA LEU A 753 5.90 25.38 3.18
C LEU A 753 4.93 26.11 2.26
N PHE A 754 5.17 26.03 0.94
CA PHE A 754 4.27 26.55 -0.08
C PHE A 754 4.02 25.50 -1.17
N CYS A 755 2.76 25.06 -1.30
CA CYS A 755 2.30 24.12 -2.31
C CYS A 755 2.05 24.85 -3.63
N CYS A 756 2.99 24.78 -4.56
CA CYS A 756 2.86 25.41 -5.87
C CYS A 756 2.11 24.53 -6.89
N GLY A 757 2.13 23.20 -6.73
CA GLY A 757 1.61 22.26 -7.73
C GLY A 757 2.53 22.13 -8.96
N GLY A 758 2.04 21.50 -10.03
CA GLY A 758 2.75 21.28 -11.29
C GLY A 758 3.72 20.10 -11.32
N GLY A 759 3.94 19.41 -10.19
CA GLY A 759 4.78 18.23 -10.11
C GLY A 759 4.10 16.96 -10.63
N ALA A 760 4.78 16.20 -11.50
CA ALA A 760 4.27 14.97 -12.10
C ALA A 760 3.95 13.86 -11.08
N LEU A 761 4.55 13.92 -9.89
CA LEU A 761 4.42 12.90 -8.85
C LEU A 761 3.26 13.12 -7.88
N SER A 762 2.70 14.34 -7.84
CA SER A 762 1.48 14.64 -7.10
C SER A 762 0.32 13.70 -7.51
N ALA A 763 0.27 13.21 -8.74
CA ALA A 763 -0.86 12.39 -9.18
C ALA A 763 -0.82 10.91 -8.74
N ASN A 764 0.35 10.32 -8.46
CA ASN A 764 0.54 8.87 -8.58
C ASN A 764 0.88 8.11 -7.28
N LEU A 765 1.10 8.79 -6.16
CA LEU A 765 1.79 8.18 -5.00
C LEU A 765 0.93 7.85 -3.79
N SER A 766 -0.36 8.17 -3.84
CA SER A 766 -1.24 7.98 -2.70
C SER A 766 -2.31 6.92 -2.96
N PRO A 767 -2.19 5.73 -2.35
CA PRO A 767 -3.36 4.96 -1.96
C PRO A 767 -4.11 5.81 -0.92
N GLY A 768 -5.00 6.68 -1.41
CA GLY A 768 -5.67 7.73 -0.61
C GLY A 768 -5.84 9.08 -1.29
N GLY A 769 -5.29 9.33 -2.49
CA GLY A 769 -5.40 10.61 -3.21
C GLY A 769 -4.54 11.75 -2.63
N ASP A 770 -4.20 12.72 -3.49
CA ASP A 770 -3.63 14.02 -3.13
C ASP A 770 -4.74 15.02 -2.76
N HIS A 771 -4.42 16.04 -1.97
CA HIS A 771 -5.37 17.08 -1.58
C HIS A 771 -5.56 18.11 -2.70
N PHE A 772 -6.68 18.85 -2.64
CA PHE A 772 -6.98 19.97 -3.52
C PHE A 772 -6.40 21.28 -2.93
N ASP A 773 -5.08 21.34 -2.80
CA ASP A 773 -4.35 22.30 -1.96
C ASP A 773 -3.43 23.24 -2.76
N THR A 774 -3.57 23.33 -4.08
CA THR A 774 -2.71 24.22 -4.89
C THR A 774 -2.78 25.66 -4.37
N GLY A 775 -1.61 26.27 -4.12
CA GLY A 775 -1.48 27.58 -3.52
C GLY A 775 -1.46 27.60 -1.99
N HIS A 776 -1.69 26.47 -1.31
CA HIS A 776 -1.60 26.35 0.16
C HIS A 776 -0.23 26.78 0.68
N PHE A 777 -0.20 27.42 1.86
CA PHE A 777 1.04 27.62 2.61
C PHE A 777 0.86 27.33 4.10
N THR A 778 1.88 26.78 4.76
CA THR A 778 1.94 26.57 6.21
C THR A 778 3.10 27.38 6.80
N LEU A 779 2.90 28.02 7.95
CA LEU A 779 3.90 28.84 8.63
C LEU A 779 4.14 28.32 10.06
N TYR A 780 5.41 28.15 10.41
CA TYR A 780 5.84 27.73 11.74
C TYR A 780 6.89 28.68 12.33
N LYS A 781 6.66 29.13 13.56
CA LYS A 781 7.62 29.89 14.38
C LYS A 781 7.25 29.73 15.85
N LYS A 782 8.00 28.88 16.58
CA LYS A 782 7.70 28.49 17.98
C LYS A 782 6.26 27.96 18.19
N GLY A 783 5.68 27.38 17.14
CA GLY A 783 4.28 26.96 17.07
C GLY A 783 3.78 26.92 15.63
N TYR A 784 2.69 26.18 15.38
CA TYR A 784 2.01 26.10 14.09
C TYR A 784 1.02 27.26 13.96
N LEU A 785 1.32 28.21 13.06
CA LEU A 785 0.67 29.53 13.05
C LEU A 785 -0.32 29.72 11.90
N ALA A 786 0.09 29.40 10.67
CA ALA A 786 -0.81 29.19 9.55
C ALA A 786 -0.79 27.68 9.27
N VAL A 787 -1.93 27.01 9.41
CA VAL A 787 -1.97 25.53 9.50
C VAL A 787 -2.67 24.92 8.29
N ASP A 788 -2.38 23.64 8.03
CA ASP A 788 -3.19 22.80 7.16
C ASP A 788 -4.25 22.10 8.02
N SER A 789 -5.54 22.39 7.79
CA SER A 789 -6.62 21.99 8.69
C SER A 789 -7.14 20.59 8.38
N GLY A 790 -7.65 19.92 9.41
CA GLY A 790 -8.17 18.56 9.31
C GLY A 790 -7.16 17.49 9.74
N THR A 791 -7.56 16.24 9.58
CA THR A 791 -6.76 15.08 9.99
C THR A 791 -7.11 13.86 9.16
N ARG A 792 -6.08 13.04 8.88
CA ARG A 792 -6.22 11.75 8.24
C ARG A 792 -6.56 10.77 9.34
N ALA A 793 -7.76 10.91 9.89
CA ALA A 793 -8.37 9.80 10.61
C ALA A 793 -8.41 8.61 9.65
N GLN A 794 -8.15 7.40 10.14
CA GLN A 794 -7.93 6.21 9.31
C GLN A 794 -8.92 6.20 8.14
N PHE A 795 -8.37 6.33 6.92
CA PHE A 795 -9.15 6.47 5.71
C PHE A 795 -10.16 5.35 5.67
N ASN A 796 -11.43 5.75 5.63
CA ASN A 796 -12.51 4.82 5.42
C ASN A 796 -12.97 4.83 3.98
N PRO A 797 -12.52 3.88 3.13
CA PRO A 797 -13.01 3.82 1.76
C PRO A 797 -14.54 3.68 1.69
N SER A 798 -15.16 3.15 2.75
CA SER A 798 -16.59 2.89 2.92
C SER A 798 -17.43 4.09 3.39
N ARG A 799 -16.83 5.19 3.86
CA ARG A 799 -17.58 6.38 4.32
C ARG A 799 -17.53 7.49 3.27
N ALA A 800 -18.55 7.54 2.42
CA ALA A 800 -18.71 8.65 1.46
C ALA A 800 -19.02 10.01 2.12
N TYR A 801 -19.35 10.01 3.41
CA TYR A 801 -19.88 11.16 4.17
C TYR A 801 -18.92 11.68 5.25
N ASP A 802 -17.64 11.34 5.19
CA ASP A 802 -16.66 11.74 6.20
C ASP A 802 -15.98 13.10 5.92
N SER A 803 -15.31 13.61 6.97
CA SER A 803 -14.46 14.81 6.91
C SER A 803 -13.37 14.70 5.86
N GLY A 804 -12.84 13.49 5.63
CA GLY A 804 -11.79 13.22 4.64
C GLY A 804 -12.15 13.76 3.26
N ARG A 805 -13.29 13.31 2.71
CA ARG A 805 -13.70 13.67 1.34
C ARG A 805 -14.30 15.08 1.21
N ASN A 806 -14.95 15.58 2.25
CA ASN A 806 -15.74 16.82 2.18
C ASN A 806 -15.08 18.03 2.84
N TYR A 807 -13.97 17.84 3.55
CA TYR A 807 -13.22 18.92 4.19
C TYR A 807 -11.70 18.74 4.03
N GLU A 808 -11.10 17.73 4.65
CA GLU A 808 -9.63 17.54 4.76
C GLU A 808 -8.94 17.57 3.39
N TRP A 809 -9.48 16.88 2.39
CA TRP A 809 -8.90 16.82 1.06
C TRP A 809 -9.32 17.97 0.15
N GLN A 810 -10.23 18.83 0.61
CA GLN A 810 -10.81 19.90 -0.18
C GLN A 810 -10.12 21.24 0.12
N SER A 811 -10.08 22.14 -0.87
CA SER A 811 -9.44 23.46 -0.75
C SER A 811 -9.88 24.31 0.45
N VAL A 812 -11.06 24.03 1.02
CA VAL A 812 -11.59 24.71 2.21
C VAL A 812 -10.82 24.42 3.50
N ALA A 813 -10.00 23.36 3.53
CA ALA A 813 -9.11 23.03 4.64
C ALA A 813 -7.72 23.68 4.52
N HIS A 814 -7.46 24.37 3.40
CA HIS A 814 -6.14 24.83 3.01
C HIS A 814 -6.09 26.37 2.90
N ASN A 815 -4.92 26.95 3.19
CA ASN A 815 -4.66 28.38 3.05
C ASN A 815 -4.56 28.80 1.57
N THR A 816 -5.67 28.74 0.83
CA THR A 816 -5.80 29.04 -0.60
C THR A 816 -7.03 29.92 -0.86
N VAL A 817 -7.50 30.00 -2.11
CA VAL A 817 -8.69 30.78 -2.50
C VAL A 817 -9.82 29.84 -2.94
N LEU A 818 -11.04 30.18 -2.59
CA LEU A 818 -12.26 29.54 -3.06
C LEU A 818 -12.95 30.44 -4.09
N ILE A 819 -13.55 29.85 -5.11
CA ILE A 819 -14.48 30.51 -6.04
C ILE A 819 -15.73 29.65 -6.05
N ARG A 820 -16.85 30.12 -5.51
CA ARG A 820 -18.04 29.29 -5.36
C ARG A 820 -19.01 29.47 -6.53
N MET A 821 -19.07 28.46 -7.40
CA MET A 821 -20.05 28.37 -8.48
C MET A 821 -21.28 27.60 -8.00
N PRO A 822 -22.49 28.18 -8.03
CA PRO A 822 -23.71 27.48 -7.66
C PRO A 822 -23.92 26.20 -8.49
N GLY A 823 -24.29 25.10 -7.84
CA GLY A 823 -24.55 23.82 -8.51
C GLY A 823 -23.31 23.07 -9.01
N GLU A 824 -22.10 23.55 -8.72
CA GLU A 824 -20.87 22.81 -9.05
C GLU A 824 -20.80 21.45 -8.35
N VAL A 825 -20.58 20.38 -9.13
CA VAL A 825 -20.33 19.04 -8.61
C VAL A 825 -18.84 18.87 -8.33
N MET A 826 -18.49 19.00 -7.05
CA MET A 826 -17.15 18.77 -6.53
C MET A 826 -16.81 17.27 -6.54
N VAL A 827 -15.52 16.93 -6.56
CA VAL A 827 -15.05 15.54 -6.60
C VAL A 827 -13.91 15.29 -5.63
N CYS A 828 -13.74 14.04 -5.23
CA CYS A 828 -12.56 13.53 -4.53
C CYS A 828 -12.26 12.12 -5.06
N GLN A 829 -11.00 11.84 -5.42
CA GLN A 829 -10.61 10.55 -6.03
C GLN A 829 -11.51 10.14 -7.22
N ASN A 830 -11.86 11.11 -8.08
CA ASN A 830 -12.77 10.95 -9.21
C ASN A 830 -14.23 10.56 -8.84
N LYS A 831 -14.62 10.71 -7.58
CA LYS A 831 -15.99 10.46 -7.11
C LYS A 831 -16.65 11.78 -6.68
N PRO A 832 -17.94 12.01 -6.98
CA PRO A 832 -18.67 13.16 -6.45
C PRO A 832 -18.68 13.20 -4.92
N ILE A 833 -18.68 14.40 -4.35
CA ILE A 833 -18.83 14.66 -2.91
C ILE A 833 -20.05 15.54 -2.64
N GLU A 834 -20.45 15.71 -1.37
CA GLU A 834 -21.63 16.53 -1.06
C GLU A 834 -21.31 18.02 -0.92
N SER A 835 -20.17 18.35 -0.32
CA SER A 835 -19.82 19.74 -0.04
C SER A 835 -19.42 20.48 -1.32
N ASN A 836 -20.10 21.58 -1.64
CA ASN A 836 -19.62 22.59 -2.58
C ASN A 836 -18.99 23.76 -1.82
N SER A 837 -17.73 23.60 -1.43
CA SER A 837 -16.97 24.68 -0.80
C SER A 837 -16.38 25.68 -1.82
N GLY A 838 -16.59 25.51 -3.12
CA GLY A 838 -15.99 26.38 -4.15
C GLY A 838 -14.50 26.15 -4.41
N GLY A 839 -13.95 25.01 -4.00
CA GLY A 839 -12.53 24.69 -4.12
C GLY A 839 -12.07 24.28 -5.53
N GLN A 840 -10.90 23.66 -5.60
CA GLN A 840 -10.31 23.10 -6.81
C GLN A 840 -10.99 21.76 -7.16
N ARG A 841 -10.88 21.33 -8.42
CA ARG A 841 -11.51 20.12 -8.99
C ARG A 841 -10.52 19.17 -9.67
N ALA A 842 -9.31 19.63 -9.98
CA ALA A 842 -8.26 18.79 -10.56
C ALA A 842 -7.02 18.75 -9.67
N LEU A 843 -6.24 17.67 -9.79
CA LEU A 843 -5.04 17.45 -8.97
C LEU A 843 -3.96 18.51 -9.24
N PRO A 844 -3.09 18.79 -8.25
CA PRO A 844 -2.06 19.83 -8.34
C PRO A 844 -1.13 19.73 -9.55
N VAL A 845 -0.93 18.54 -10.13
CA VAL A 845 -0.16 18.34 -11.39
C VAL A 845 -0.64 19.23 -12.56
N ASN A 846 -1.88 19.73 -12.52
CA ASN A 846 -2.40 20.62 -13.57
C ASN A 846 -2.01 22.09 -13.38
N ALA A 847 -1.47 22.47 -12.22
CA ALA A 847 -0.95 23.81 -11.97
C ALA A 847 0.40 24.03 -12.66
N THR A 848 0.87 25.27 -12.70
CA THR A 848 2.22 25.59 -13.20
C THR A 848 2.94 26.53 -12.24
N VAL A 849 4.27 26.42 -12.20
CA VAL A 849 5.14 27.30 -11.40
C VAL A 849 5.82 28.29 -12.35
N PRO A 850 5.22 29.46 -12.63
CA PRO A 850 5.78 30.41 -13.58
C PRO A 850 7.07 31.09 -13.09
N ALA A 851 7.28 31.21 -11.78
CA ALA A 851 8.42 31.92 -11.24
C ALA A 851 8.89 31.34 -9.90
N PHE A 852 10.20 31.25 -9.71
CA PHE A 852 10.84 30.97 -8.43
C PHE A 852 12.22 31.62 -8.39
N GLU A 853 12.55 32.31 -7.30
CA GLU A 853 13.90 32.76 -6.99
C GLU A 853 14.16 32.71 -5.48
N THR A 854 15.41 32.50 -5.12
CA THR A 854 15.86 32.55 -3.74
C THR A 854 17.15 33.34 -3.65
N GLU A 855 17.17 34.30 -2.75
CA GLU A 855 18.30 35.17 -2.47
C GLU A 855 18.54 35.24 -0.96
N ARG A 856 19.62 35.89 -0.53
CA ARG A 856 19.92 36.02 0.91
C ARG A 856 18.83 36.80 1.68
N LEU A 857 18.24 37.81 1.05
CA LEU A 857 17.35 38.78 1.71
C LEU A 857 15.87 38.60 1.35
N PHE A 858 15.54 37.76 0.39
CA PHE A 858 14.17 37.42 0.04
C PHE A 858 14.10 36.12 -0.77
N ALA A 859 12.94 35.48 -0.76
CA ALA A 859 12.59 34.44 -1.70
C ALA A 859 11.24 34.75 -2.30
N TYR A 860 11.04 34.38 -3.56
CA TYR A 860 9.81 34.63 -4.29
C TYR A 860 9.41 33.38 -5.08
N ALA A 861 8.14 33.02 -5.01
CA ALA A 861 7.55 31.94 -5.78
C ALA A 861 6.18 32.35 -6.28
N ALA A 862 5.82 31.88 -7.47
CA ALA A 862 4.48 32.07 -8.02
C ALA A 862 3.91 30.74 -8.50
N THR A 863 2.59 30.57 -8.34
CA THR A 863 1.82 29.46 -8.91
C THR A 863 0.66 30.00 -9.73
N ASP A 864 0.45 29.40 -10.91
CA ASP A 864 -0.79 29.51 -11.65
C ASP A 864 -1.62 28.25 -11.41
N ALA A 865 -2.66 28.44 -10.59
CA ALA A 865 -3.60 27.41 -10.18
C ALA A 865 -4.87 27.41 -11.06
N THR A 866 -4.93 28.21 -12.14
CA THR A 866 -6.17 28.37 -12.92
C THR A 866 -6.74 27.04 -13.40
N ARG A 867 -5.87 26.13 -13.85
CA ARG A 867 -6.26 24.83 -14.42
C ARG A 867 -6.70 23.79 -13.38
N VAL A 868 -6.52 24.05 -12.09
CA VAL A 868 -7.05 23.16 -11.05
C VAL A 868 -8.49 23.48 -10.68
N TYR A 869 -9.02 24.65 -11.05
CA TYR A 869 -10.43 25.00 -10.88
C TYR A 869 -11.28 24.60 -12.09
N HIS A 870 -12.60 24.59 -11.91
CA HIS A 870 -13.54 24.39 -13.01
C HIS A 870 -13.41 25.49 -14.08
N PRO A 871 -13.36 25.15 -15.38
CA PRO A 871 -13.17 26.15 -16.46
C PRO A 871 -14.32 27.16 -16.57
N ASP A 872 -15.56 26.76 -16.28
CA ASP A 872 -16.73 27.66 -16.25
C ASP A 872 -16.81 28.57 -15.02
N LYS A 873 -15.89 28.40 -14.07
CA LYS A 873 -15.86 29.12 -12.79
C LYS A 873 -14.72 30.11 -12.71
N CYS A 874 -13.52 29.66 -13.09
CA CYS A 874 -12.28 30.38 -12.93
C CYS A 874 -11.69 30.75 -14.29
N ALA A 875 -11.50 32.05 -14.54
CA ALA A 875 -10.72 32.54 -15.67
C ALA A 875 -9.24 32.76 -15.30
N GLN A 876 -8.95 33.05 -14.03
CA GLN A 876 -7.59 33.19 -13.52
C GLN A 876 -7.55 32.92 -12.01
N MET A 877 -6.56 32.16 -11.56
CA MET A 877 -6.16 32.09 -10.16
C MET A 877 -4.64 31.98 -10.10
N VAL A 878 -3.98 33.08 -9.76
CA VAL A 878 -2.52 33.16 -9.66
C VAL A 878 -2.12 33.69 -8.30
N ARG A 879 -1.17 33.03 -7.64
CA ARG A 879 -0.61 33.43 -6.35
C ARG A 879 0.86 33.77 -6.48
N GLN A 880 1.26 34.89 -5.90
CA GLN A 880 2.65 35.30 -5.69
C GLN A 880 2.92 35.35 -4.18
N LEU A 881 3.90 34.55 -3.72
CA LEU A 881 4.33 34.52 -2.32
C LEU A 881 5.78 35.00 -2.23
N ILE A 882 6.00 36.05 -1.43
CA ILE A 882 7.33 36.60 -1.16
C ILE A 882 7.63 36.41 0.31
N TYR A 883 8.73 35.72 0.61
CA TYR A 883 9.27 35.57 1.95
C TYR A 883 10.40 36.56 2.18
N LEU A 884 10.31 37.32 3.27
CA LEU A 884 11.24 38.35 3.68
C LEU A 884 11.78 37.96 5.07
N PRO A 885 12.92 37.22 5.12
CA PRO A 885 13.44 36.68 6.35
C PRO A 885 13.78 37.80 7.36
N PRO A 886 13.62 37.52 8.67
CA PRO A 886 13.26 36.21 9.21
C PRO A 886 11.75 35.91 9.27
N ASP A 887 10.88 36.91 9.19
CA ASP A 887 9.56 36.80 9.85
C ASP A 887 8.36 37.37 9.06
N HIS A 888 8.56 37.82 7.81
CA HIS A 888 7.51 38.50 7.05
C HIS A 888 7.20 37.79 5.73
N PHE A 889 5.92 37.74 5.38
CA PHE A 889 5.44 37.16 4.13
C PHE A 889 4.45 38.10 3.45
N VAL A 890 4.58 38.25 2.14
CA VAL A 890 3.60 38.94 1.30
C VAL A 890 2.92 37.90 0.43
N VAL A 891 1.59 37.83 0.53
CA VAL A 891 0.75 36.94 -0.29
C VAL A 891 -0.10 37.82 -1.19
N PHE A 892 0.02 37.61 -2.49
CA PHE A 892 -0.71 38.37 -3.50
C PHE A 892 -1.40 37.43 -4.48
N ASP A 893 -2.72 37.51 -4.52
CA ASP A 893 -3.56 36.69 -5.40
C ASP A 893 -4.28 37.56 -6.42
N ARG A 894 -4.27 37.10 -7.68
CA ARG A 894 -5.12 37.62 -8.75
C ARG A 894 -6.16 36.58 -9.10
N VAL A 895 -7.42 36.93 -8.90
CA VAL A 895 -8.54 35.99 -8.99
C VAL A 895 -9.60 36.56 -9.93
N VAL A 896 -9.82 35.89 -11.05
CA VAL A 896 -10.85 36.24 -12.02
C VAL A 896 -11.87 35.12 -12.10
N SER A 897 -13.09 35.37 -11.63
CA SER A 897 -14.23 34.46 -11.82
C SER A 897 -14.93 34.75 -13.15
N LYS A 898 -15.58 33.73 -13.72
CA LYS A 898 -16.38 33.86 -14.96
C LYS A 898 -17.70 34.60 -14.75
N ASN A 899 -18.14 34.74 -13.50
CA ASN A 899 -19.33 35.48 -13.11
C ASN A 899 -19.03 36.31 -11.85
N ALA A 900 -19.48 37.58 -11.83
CA ALA A 900 -19.30 38.48 -10.70
C ALA A 900 -19.98 37.96 -9.42
N GLU A 901 -21.08 37.22 -9.58
CA GLU A 901 -21.86 36.63 -8.48
C GLU A 901 -21.21 35.38 -7.88
N TYR A 902 -20.10 34.86 -8.44
CA TYR A 902 -19.37 33.75 -7.83
C TYR A 902 -18.51 34.30 -6.68
N PRO A 903 -18.86 34.01 -5.40
CA PRO A 903 -18.13 34.53 -4.27
C PRO A 903 -16.69 34.03 -4.29
N LYS A 904 -15.75 34.94 -4.03
CA LYS A 904 -14.32 34.64 -3.88
C LYS A 904 -13.96 34.79 -2.42
N THR A 905 -13.31 33.77 -1.87
CA THR A 905 -12.93 33.74 -0.45
C THR A 905 -11.48 33.34 -0.31
N TRP A 906 -10.66 34.20 0.28
CA TRP A 906 -9.29 33.88 0.67
C TRP A 906 -9.26 33.32 2.10
N LEU A 907 -8.48 32.26 2.32
CA LEU A 907 -8.48 31.52 3.59
C LEU A 907 -7.14 31.61 4.33
N LEU A 908 -7.20 31.79 5.65
CA LEU A 908 -6.09 31.48 6.56
C LEU A 908 -6.57 30.74 7.81
N HIS A 909 -6.13 29.50 7.96
CA HIS A 909 -6.42 28.62 9.09
C HIS A 909 -5.45 28.87 10.25
N THR A 910 -5.99 28.89 11.46
CA THR A 910 -5.26 29.04 12.72
C THR A 910 -5.63 27.93 13.68
N ALA A 911 -4.69 27.53 14.52
CA ALA A 911 -4.91 26.51 15.54
C ALA A 911 -5.93 26.96 16.61
N ASN A 912 -5.86 28.25 16.97
CA ASN A 912 -6.64 28.89 18.03
C ASN A 912 -7.48 30.03 17.47
N GLU A 913 -8.43 30.50 18.28
CA GLU A 913 -9.38 31.53 17.86
C GLU A 913 -8.65 32.84 17.53
N PRO A 914 -8.81 33.40 16.31
CA PRO A 914 -8.20 34.65 15.95
C PRO A 914 -8.96 35.84 16.58
N VAL A 915 -8.19 36.87 16.95
CA VAL A 915 -8.70 38.17 17.41
C VAL A 915 -8.64 39.15 16.24
N LEU A 916 -9.80 39.63 15.78
CA LEU A 916 -9.93 40.58 14.67
C LEU A 916 -9.93 42.02 15.19
N THR A 917 -9.23 42.91 14.49
CA THR A 917 -9.22 44.37 14.72
C THR A 917 -9.19 45.08 13.37
N GLY A 918 -10.35 45.50 12.88
CA GLY A 918 -10.48 46.08 11.54
C GLY A 918 -10.12 45.05 10.45
N LYS A 919 -9.11 45.37 9.64
CA LYS A 919 -8.59 44.48 8.57
C LYS A 919 -7.37 43.65 8.99
N GLU A 920 -7.06 43.66 10.28
CA GLU A 920 -5.97 42.91 10.87
C GLU A 920 -6.54 41.82 11.78
N PHE A 921 -5.88 40.68 11.85
CA PHE A 921 -6.14 39.69 12.89
C PHE A 921 -4.85 39.11 13.44
N ARG A 922 -4.93 38.62 14.68
CA ARG A 922 -3.85 37.90 15.34
C ARG A 922 -4.32 36.56 15.90
N SER A 923 -3.43 35.58 15.94
CA SER A 923 -3.65 34.31 16.63
C SER A 923 -2.34 33.83 17.27
N ASP A 924 -2.47 33.09 18.37
CA ASP A 924 -1.36 32.56 19.15
C ASP A 924 -1.44 31.04 19.18
N GLN A 925 -0.31 30.34 19.09
CA GLN A 925 -0.21 28.89 19.29
C GLN A 925 1.14 28.59 19.93
N GLU A 926 1.13 27.79 21.02
CA GLU A 926 2.31 27.58 21.88
C GLU A 926 2.98 28.90 22.27
N ASN A 927 4.21 29.15 21.81
CA ASN A 927 4.98 30.36 22.06
C ASN A 927 5.03 31.30 20.84
N GLY A 928 4.41 30.90 19.74
CA GLY A 928 4.34 31.65 18.50
C GLY A 928 3.13 32.59 18.45
N ARG A 929 3.24 33.60 17.59
CA ARG A 929 2.18 34.55 17.24
C ARG A 929 2.20 34.83 15.75
N ILE A 930 1.02 34.91 15.14
CA ILE A 930 0.82 35.41 13.78
C ILE A 930 -0.03 36.67 13.81
N PHE A 931 0.35 37.61 12.97
CA PHE A 931 -0.46 38.74 12.54
C PHE A 931 -0.68 38.66 11.03
N CYS A 932 -1.86 39.02 10.57
CA CYS A 932 -2.15 39.17 9.16
C CYS A 932 -2.98 40.44 8.94
N ARG A 933 -2.51 41.32 8.05
CA ARG A 933 -3.23 42.52 7.62
C ARG A 933 -3.65 42.37 6.16
N THR A 934 -4.96 42.52 5.93
CA THR A 934 -5.55 42.60 4.59
C THR A 934 -5.43 44.02 4.07
N LEU A 935 -4.65 44.20 3.02
CA LEU A 935 -4.40 45.48 2.36
C LEU A 935 -5.29 45.66 1.13
N TYR A 936 -5.52 44.59 0.38
CA TYR A 936 -6.50 44.54 -0.72
C TYR A 936 -7.38 43.29 -0.61
N PRO A 937 -8.64 43.37 -1.06
CA PRO A 937 -9.27 44.58 -1.62
C PRO A 937 -9.58 45.66 -0.56
N LEU A 938 -9.71 46.91 -1.00
CA LEU A 938 -9.94 48.07 -0.09
C LEU A 938 -11.29 48.02 0.60
N ASP A 939 -12.22 47.20 0.14
CA ASP A 939 -13.54 46.95 0.74
C ASP A 939 -13.64 45.56 1.40
N ALA A 940 -12.51 44.87 1.63
CA ALA A 940 -12.49 43.52 2.19
C ALA A 940 -13.29 43.37 3.49
N VAL A 941 -14.04 42.28 3.59
CA VAL A 941 -14.79 41.84 4.76
C VAL A 941 -14.11 40.60 5.34
N LEU A 942 -13.88 40.60 6.65
CA LEU A 942 -13.24 39.51 7.38
C LEU A 942 -14.26 38.81 8.28
N GLU A 943 -14.33 37.50 8.19
CA GLU A 943 -15.11 36.65 9.10
C GLU A 943 -14.20 35.58 9.70
N LYS A 944 -14.41 35.22 10.97
CA LYS A 944 -13.78 34.04 11.56
C LYS A 944 -14.78 32.90 11.70
N ILE A 945 -14.36 31.71 11.31
CA ILE A 945 -15.16 30.49 11.38
C ILE A 945 -14.36 29.45 12.16
N GLY A 946 -14.98 28.82 13.15
CA GLY A 946 -14.33 27.80 13.96
C GLY A 946 -14.96 27.64 15.34
N GLY A 947 -14.25 26.90 16.19
CA GLY A 947 -14.69 26.54 17.54
C GLY A 947 -15.62 25.32 17.57
N PRO A 948 -16.08 24.92 18.77
CA PRO A 948 -16.89 23.72 18.97
C PRO A 948 -18.02 23.55 17.96
N GLY A 949 -17.94 22.53 17.13
CA GLY A 949 -18.95 22.21 16.12
C GLY A 949 -18.84 23.03 14.82
N LYS A 950 -17.72 23.73 14.60
CA LYS A 950 -17.39 24.48 13.36
C LYS A 950 -15.92 24.38 12.95
N GLU A 951 -15.14 23.50 13.60
CA GLU A 951 -13.71 23.31 13.32
C GLU A 951 -13.47 22.92 11.87
N PHE A 952 -14.35 22.08 11.31
CA PHE A 952 -14.30 21.58 9.94
C PHE A 952 -15.54 22.00 9.15
N TRP A 953 -15.92 23.29 9.30
CA TRP A 953 -17.11 23.84 8.67
C TRP A 953 -16.94 23.99 7.16
N ALA A 954 -17.76 23.27 6.39
CA ALA A 954 -17.84 23.39 4.95
C ALA A 954 -19.27 23.21 4.46
N ASP A 955 -19.67 24.11 3.55
CA ASP A 955 -20.97 24.08 2.89
C ASP A 955 -22.19 24.02 3.83
N GLY A 956 -22.18 24.88 4.85
CA GLY A 956 -23.32 25.05 5.77
C GLY A 956 -23.41 24.02 6.90
N ARG A 957 -22.41 23.13 7.04
CA ARG A 957 -22.32 22.18 8.17
C ARG A 957 -20.89 21.88 8.58
N ASN A 958 -20.74 21.33 9.78
CA ASN A 958 -19.47 20.78 10.25
C ASN A 958 -19.27 19.35 9.73
N TRP A 959 -18.05 19.03 9.32
CA TRP A 959 -17.66 17.69 8.91
C TRP A 959 -16.74 17.07 9.96
N PRO A 960 -17.29 16.51 11.06
CA PRO A 960 -16.49 16.03 12.17
C PRO A 960 -15.63 14.84 11.77
N ILE A 961 -14.53 14.65 12.51
CA ILE A 961 -13.66 13.50 12.35
C ILE A 961 -14.47 12.22 12.56
N PRO A 962 -14.43 11.26 11.61
CA PRO A 962 -15.09 9.97 11.82
C PRO A 962 -14.38 9.23 12.96
N VAL A 963 -15.10 8.99 14.05
CA VAL A 963 -14.60 8.26 15.21
C VAL A 963 -15.28 6.90 15.27
N ASP A 964 -14.48 5.84 15.11
CA ASP A 964 -14.99 4.47 14.97
C ASP A 964 -14.73 3.61 16.20
N SER A 965 -13.87 4.06 17.11
CA SER A 965 -13.62 3.40 18.39
C SER A 965 -12.96 4.34 19.40
N ALA A 966 -13.11 4.03 20.69
CA ALA A 966 -12.34 4.69 21.75
C ALA A 966 -10.82 4.51 21.57
N ASP A 967 -10.37 3.43 20.90
CA ASP A 967 -8.96 3.22 20.61
C ASP A 967 -8.42 4.21 19.58
N MET A 968 -9.22 4.52 18.56
CA MET A 968 -8.90 5.54 17.57
C MET A 968 -8.71 6.91 18.25
N LEU A 969 -9.65 7.33 19.10
CA LEU A 969 -9.53 8.57 19.88
C LEU A 969 -8.24 8.61 20.71
N ARG A 970 -7.94 7.53 21.45
CA ARG A 970 -6.69 7.43 22.22
C ARG A 970 -5.44 7.55 21.34
N ARG A 971 -5.41 6.89 20.17
CA ARG A 971 -4.31 7.03 19.20
C ARG A 971 -4.22 8.42 18.58
N MET A 972 -5.33 9.15 18.57
CA MET A 972 -5.36 10.55 18.16
C MET A 972 -5.05 11.53 19.30
N GLY A 973 -4.73 11.02 20.50
CA GLY A 973 -4.49 11.86 21.67
C GLY A 973 -5.71 12.65 22.14
N MET A 974 -6.90 12.28 21.67
CA MET A 974 -8.18 12.94 21.98
C MET A 974 -8.86 12.21 23.13
N ALA A 975 -9.38 12.97 24.10
CA ALA A 975 -10.21 12.38 25.16
C ALA A 975 -11.56 11.88 24.61
N ASP A 976 -12.19 12.70 23.76
CA ASP A 976 -13.42 12.38 23.04
C ASP A 976 -13.52 13.16 21.72
N ALA A 977 -14.58 12.94 20.95
CA ALA A 977 -14.75 13.52 19.62
C ALA A 977 -14.89 15.06 19.59
N SER A 978 -15.14 15.70 20.75
CA SER A 978 -15.21 17.16 20.88
C SER A 978 -13.86 17.81 21.20
N ASP A 979 -12.86 17.01 21.58
CA ASP A 979 -11.51 17.47 21.97
C ASP A 979 -10.57 17.50 20.75
N VAL A 980 -10.85 18.40 19.79
CA VAL A 980 -10.04 18.54 18.58
C VAL A 980 -8.67 19.17 18.93
N PRO A 981 -7.53 18.49 18.63
CA PRO A 981 -6.20 19.04 18.84
C PRO A 981 -5.96 20.35 18.08
N GLU A 982 -5.24 21.30 18.70
CA GLU A 982 -5.03 22.64 18.11
C GLU A 982 -4.36 22.56 16.74
N GLN A 983 -3.43 21.62 16.57
CA GLN A 983 -2.66 21.43 15.33
C GLN A 983 -3.51 20.90 14.16
N MET A 984 -4.74 20.44 14.40
CA MET A 984 -5.69 20.13 13.32
C MET A 984 -6.38 21.38 12.76
N GLY A 985 -6.11 22.57 13.29
CA GLY A 985 -6.70 23.83 12.84
C GLY A 985 -8.18 23.93 13.21
N ARG A 986 -8.48 24.57 14.34
CA ARG A 986 -9.85 24.72 14.87
C ARG A 986 -10.59 25.95 14.34
N TRP A 987 -9.87 26.85 13.68
CA TRP A 987 -10.37 28.13 13.21
C TRP A 987 -9.78 28.50 11.86
N ARG A 988 -10.49 29.38 11.15
CA ARG A 988 -9.98 30.10 9.99
C ARG A 988 -10.54 31.51 9.92
N VAL A 989 -9.81 32.39 9.25
CA VAL A 989 -10.32 33.68 8.79
C VAL A 989 -10.61 33.58 7.30
N GLU A 990 -11.83 33.96 6.92
CA GLU A 990 -12.28 34.11 5.56
C GLU A 990 -12.26 35.60 5.18
N VAL A 991 -11.60 35.94 4.08
CA VAL A 991 -11.55 37.29 3.52
C VAL A 991 -12.30 37.31 2.20
N THR A 992 -13.30 38.18 2.09
CA THR A 992 -14.14 38.32 0.89
C THR A 992 -14.16 39.77 0.37
N PRO A 993 -14.33 39.99 -0.93
CA PRO A 993 -14.62 41.31 -1.50
C PRO A 993 -15.89 41.90 -0.92
N GLY A 994 -15.92 43.21 -0.66
CA GLY A 994 -17.12 43.89 -0.15
C GLY A 994 -18.27 44.01 -1.16
N ALA A 995 -17.99 43.78 -2.45
CA ALA A 995 -18.98 43.81 -3.54
C ALA A 995 -18.68 42.74 -4.60
N ALA A 996 -19.73 42.25 -5.27
CA ALA A 996 -19.62 41.32 -6.38
C ALA A 996 -18.90 41.96 -7.59
N ARG A 997 -17.91 41.27 -8.13
CA ARG A 997 -17.15 41.65 -9.34
C ARG A 997 -16.43 40.44 -9.90
N THR A 998 -16.00 40.47 -11.15
CA THR A 998 -15.30 39.34 -11.76
C THR A 998 -13.84 39.26 -11.36
N GLU A 999 -13.18 40.40 -11.15
CA GLU A 999 -11.74 40.49 -10.87
C GLU A 999 -11.50 41.02 -9.46
N ASP A 1000 -10.69 40.29 -8.70
CA ASP A 1000 -10.26 40.66 -7.36
C ASP A 1000 -8.75 40.44 -7.19
N CYS A 1001 -8.11 41.42 -6.56
CA CYS A 1001 -6.75 41.30 -6.05
C CYS A 1001 -6.80 41.17 -4.52
N PHE A 1002 -6.22 40.10 -3.98
CA PHE A 1002 -6.01 39.96 -2.55
C PHE A 1002 -4.55 40.26 -2.24
N LEU A 1003 -4.29 41.19 -1.32
CA LEU A 1003 -2.93 41.50 -0.85
C LEU A 1003 -2.91 41.42 0.67
N HIS A 1004 -2.06 40.54 1.19
CA HIS A 1004 -1.88 40.31 2.61
C HIS A 1004 -0.42 40.48 3.01
N LEU A 1005 -0.19 41.21 4.11
CA LEU A 1005 1.08 41.20 4.83
C LEU A 1005 0.92 40.34 6.08
N ILE A 1006 1.71 39.28 6.17
CA ILE A 1006 1.74 38.36 7.31
C ILE A 1006 3.06 38.57 8.05
N GLN A 1007 2.99 38.66 9.38
CA GLN A 1007 4.14 38.71 10.27
C GLN A 1007 4.00 37.56 11.29
N VAL A 1008 5.05 36.75 11.42
CA VAL A 1008 5.15 35.73 12.47
C VAL A 1008 6.19 36.14 13.49
N SER A 1009 5.97 35.81 14.76
CA SER A 1009 6.87 36.17 15.84
C SER A 1009 6.70 35.22 17.01
N ASP A 1010 7.39 35.48 18.11
CA ASP A 1010 6.91 35.02 19.42
C ASP A 1010 5.86 35.97 20.00
N GLN A 1011 5.30 35.60 21.14
CA GLN A 1011 4.22 36.37 21.77
C GLN A 1011 4.66 37.68 22.45
N THR A 1012 5.95 38.03 22.41
CA THR A 1012 6.43 39.32 22.92
C THR A 1012 6.08 40.48 22.00
N ALA A 1013 5.86 40.23 20.70
CA ALA A 1013 5.41 41.24 19.77
C ALA A 1013 3.93 41.59 20.02
N ALA A 1014 3.68 42.81 20.51
CA ALA A 1014 2.32 43.26 20.84
C ALA A 1014 1.51 43.72 19.61
N LYS A 1015 2.19 44.19 18.56
CA LYS A 1015 1.59 44.72 17.32
C LYS A 1015 2.45 44.32 16.13
N MET A 1016 1.83 44.17 14.97
CA MET A 1016 2.58 44.01 13.72
C MET A 1016 3.16 45.34 13.23
N VAL A 1017 4.08 45.25 12.27
CA VAL A 1017 4.68 46.41 11.61
C VAL A 1017 3.63 47.29 10.92
N GLU A 1018 3.84 48.60 10.95
CA GLU A 1018 3.06 49.54 10.15
C GLU A 1018 3.35 49.32 8.67
N SER A 1019 2.30 49.28 7.85
CA SER A 1019 2.40 49.01 6.42
C SER A 1019 1.35 49.81 5.66
N ARG A 1020 1.71 50.21 4.44
CA ARG A 1020 0.84 50.97 3.54
C ARG A 1020 0.84 50.31 2.18
N ALA A 1021 -0.35 50.18 1.59
CA ALA A 1021 -0.51 49.83 0.19
C ALA A 1021 -1.03 51.03 -0.60
N SER A 1022 -0.59 51.17 -1.85
CA SER A 1022 -1.07 52.21 -2.77
C SER A 1022 -1.29 51.62 -4.17
N ASP A 1023 -2.34 52.08 -4.85
CA ASP A 1023 -2.59 51.72 -6.25
C ASP A 1023 -1.66 52.57 -7.14
N ARG A 1024 -0.92 51.91 -8.03
CA ARG A 1024 -0.03 52.52 -9.02
C ARG A 1024 -0.52 52.29 -10.45
N GLY A 1025 -1.82 52.04 -10.63
CA GLY A 1025 -2.44 51.79 -11.93
C GLY A 1025 -2.48 50.30 -12.23
N ASP A 1026 -1.49 49.81 -12.98
CA ASP A 1026 -1.33 48.40 -13.33
C ASP A 1026 -0.59 47.60 -12.26
N GLN A 1027 -0.15 48.24 -11.18
CA GLN A 1027 0.56 47.64 -10.05
C GLN A 1027 -0.03 48.06 -8.70
N ILE A 1028 0.15 47.22 -7.68
CA ILE A 1028 -0.04 47.60 -6.27
C ILE A 1028 1.33 47.69 -5.61
N GLU A 1029 1.59 48.79 -4.92
CA GLU A 1029 2.81 49.00 -4.14
C GLU A 1029 2.54 48.79 -2.65
N LEU A 1030 3.32 47.95 -1.99
CA LEU A 1030 3.37 47.75 -0.54
C LEU A 1030 4.68 48.30 0.02
N THR A 1031 4.59 49.17 1.02
CA THR A 1031 5.73 49.68 1.78
C THR A 1031 5.57 49.40 3.27
N PHE A 1032 6.62 48.88 3.91
CA PHE A 1032 6.70 48.73 5.36
C PHE A 1032 8.16 48.70 5.84
N THR A 1033 8.38 48.97 7.13
CA THR A 1033 9.71 48.93 7.74
C THR A 1033 9.72 47.86 8.84
N ALA A 1034 10.71 46.96 8.78
CA ALA A 1034 10.93 45.93 9.78
C ALA A 1034 12.41 45.90 10.19
N GLY A 1035 12.68 46.15 11.48
CA GLY A 1035 14.05 46.31 11.98
C GLY A 1035 14.76 47.47 11.29
N ALA A 1036 15.97 47.23 10.77
CA ALA A 1036 16.77 48.23 10.06
C ALA A 1036 16.40 48.37 8.56
N ARG A 1037 15.41 47.61 8.08
CA ARG A 1037 15.09 47.52 6.65
C ARG A 1037 13.74 48.11 6.30
N THR A 1038 13.70 48.87 5.21
CA THR A 1038 12.46 49.31 4.56
C THR A 1038 12.29 48.52 3.28
N TYR A 1039 11.11 47.91 3.11
CA TYR A 1039 10.73 47.14 1.95
C TYR A 1039 9.74 47.95 1.12
N THR A 1040 9.98 48.05 -0.18
CA THR A 1040 9.02 48.56 -1.16
C THR A 1040 8.85 47.52 -2.25
N ILE A 1041 7.63 46.98 -2.37
CA ILE A 1041 7.31 45.86 -3.25
C ILE A 1041 6.16 46.29 -4.16
N THR A 1042 6.37 46.28 -5.47
CA THR A 1042 5.31 46.46 -6.45
C THR A 1042 4.94 45.12 -7.07
N LEU A 1043 3.65 44.89 -7.30
CA LEU A 1043 3.11 43.64 -7.83
C LEU A 1043 2.14 43.94 -8.98
N ASN A 1044 2.30 43.26 -10.11
CA ASN A 1044 1.47 43.49 -11.29
C ASN A 1044 0.03 43.05 -11.05
N LYS A 1045 -0.95 43.92 -11.25
CA LYS A 1045 -2.39 43.61 -11.20
C LYS A 1045 -2.87 42.85 -12.44
N THR A 1046 -2.21 43.06 -13.58
CA THR A 1046 -2.58 42.44 -14.87
C THR A 1046 -1.37 41.79 -15.55
N GLY A 1047 -1.62 40.94 -16.56
CA GLY A 1047 -0.58 40.31 -17.35
C GLY A 1047 0.23 39.25 -16.59
N ALA A 1048 1.52 39.12 -16.93
CA ALA A 1048 2.42 38.14 -16.33
C ALA A 1048 2.61 38.37 -14.82
N VAL A 1049 2.94 37.30 -14.10
CA VAL A 1049 3.44 37.42 -12.72
C VAL A 1049 4.69 38.28 -12.66
N GLY A 1050 4.98 38.80 -11.48
CA GLY A 1050 6.18 39.58 -11.22
C GLY A 1050 5.86 40.92 -10.57
N GLY A 1051 6.77 41.88 -10.75
CA GLY A 1051 6.77 43.13 -10.02
C GLY A 1051 8.19 43.61 -9.78
N HIS A 1052 8.40 44.42 -8.75
CA HIS A 1052 9.73 44.93 -8.38
C HIS A 1052 9.89 44.97 -6.87
N ILE A 1053 11.08 44.62 -6.39
CA ILE A 1053 11.43 44.66 -4.97
C ILE A 1053 12.60 45.62 -4.74
N ARG A 1054 12.43 46.51 -3.76
CA ARG A 1054 13.47 47.37 -3.22
C ARG A 1054 13.57 47.15 -1.71
N ILE A 1055 14.79 46.86 -1.24
CA ILE A 1055 15.11 46.70 0.18
C ILE A 1055 16.18 47.74 0.51
N GLU A 1056 15.90 48.61 1.48
CA GLU A 1056 16.80 49.65 1.93
C GLU A 1056 17.27 49.37 3.35
N GLU A 1057 18.57 49.49 3.62
CA GLU A 1057 19.16 49.33 4.95
C GLU A 1057 20.13 50.50 5.18
N GLY A 1058 19.95 51.26 6.28
CA GLY A 1058 20.77 52.44 6.56
C GLY A 1058 20.69 53.56 5.49
N GLY A 1059 19.53 53.72 4.85
CA GLY A 1059 19.31 54.72 3.80
C GLY A 1059 19.93 54.39 2.44
N LYS A 1060 20.46 53.17 2.28
CA LYS A 1060 21.01 52.68 1.00
C LYS A 1060 20.19 51.49 0.49
N SER A 1061 19.95 51.47 -0.81
CA SER A 1061 19.35 50.32 -1.50
C SER A 1061 20.34 49.16 -1.48
N VAL A 1062 19.99 48.06 -0.80
CA VAL A 1062 20.79 46.81 -0.74
C VAL A 1062 20.27 45.75 -1.70
N VAL A 1063 19.01 45.87 -2.13
CA VAL A 1063 18.40 45.11 -3.23
C VAL A 1063 17.47 46.04 -3.98
N GLU A 1064 17.58 46.08 -5.30
CA GLU A 1064 16.65 46.81 -6.19
C GLU A 1064 16.63 46.12 -7.53
N ARG A 1065 15.55 45.39 -7.82
CA ARG A 1065 15.41 44.60 -9.04
C ARG A 1065 13.96 44.23 -9.32
N ALA A 1066 13.69 43.87 -10.57
CA ALA A 1066 12.45 43.19 -10.94
C ALA A 1066 12.39 41.79 -10.31
N LEU A 1067 11.21 41.37 -9.89
CA LEU A 1067 10.94 39.97 -9.51
C LEU A 1067 11.01 39.09 -10.76
N THR A 1068 11.58 37.89 -10.63
CA THR A 1068 11.76 36.99 -11.77
C THR A 1068 10.43 36.58 -12.41
N ARG A 1069 10.48 36.19 -13.69
CA ARG A 1069 9.35 35.60 -14.43
C ARG A 1069 9.66 34.17 -14.90
N GLU A 1070 10.71 33.60 -14.33
CA GLU A 1070 11.24 32.29 -14.65
C GLU A 1070 11.56 31.53 -13.36
N VAL A 1071 11.68 30.21 -13.46
CA VAL A 1071 12.13 29.36 -12.37
C VAL A 1071 13.67 29.37 -12.35
N MET A 1072 14.26 29.92 -11.29
CA MET A 1072 15.70 29.92 -11.06
C MET A 1072 16.24 28.48 -11.11
N PRO A 1073 17.25 28.18 -11.96
CA PRO A 1073 17.91 26.89 -11.96
C PRO A 1073 18.54 26.56 -10.61
N GLN A 1074 18.40 25.32 -10.16
CA GLN A 1074 18.92 24.84 -8.88
C GLN A 1074 19.92 23.70 -9.12
N SER A 1075 21.17 23.90 -8.72
CA SER A 1075 22.24 22.89 -8.79
C SER A 1075 22.92 22.74 -7.43
N GLY A 1076 23.16 21.50 -6.99
CA GLY A 1076 23.74 21.26 -5.66
C GLY A 1076 22.83 21.67 -4.51
N ILE A 1077 23.39 21.74 -3.29
CA ILE A 1077 22.63 22.02 -2.05
C ILE A 1077 22.71 23.52 -1.66
N ALA A 1078 23.85 24.17 -1.96
CA ALA A 1078 24.08 25.60 -1.73
C ALA A 1078 23.83 26.43 -3.00
N LEU A 1079 23.66 27.75 -2.83
CA LEU A 1079 23.64 28.67 -3.97
C LEU A 1079 25.04 28.71 -4.62
N MET A 1080 25.12 28.65 -5.95
CA MET A 1080 26.35 29.04 -6.64
C MET A 1080 26.66 30.49 -6.26
N ARG A 1081 27.87 30.72 -5.74
CA ARG A 1081 28.31 32.05 -5.29
C ARG A 1081 28.46 33.02 -6.45
#